data_AF-A0A9W9V7X5-F1
#
_entry.id   AF-A0A9W9V7X5-F1
#
_cell.length_a   1.000
_cell.length_b   1.000
_cell.length_c   1.000
_cell.angle_alpha   90.00
_cell.angle_beta   90.00
_cell.angle_gamma   90.00
#
_symmetry.space_group_name_H-M   'P 1'
#
loop_
_entity.id
_entity.type
_entity.pdbx_description
1 polymer ?
#
loop_
_entity_poly.entity_id
_entity_poly.type
_entity_poly.pdbx_seq_one_letter_code
_entity_poly.pdbx_strand_id
1 'polypeptide(L)'
;MPTEPDLYREDREDAPFLASSNAPSGSAHNIDNTHNGHAKPSRPVPATTSSSTSNSASKITFRLKLILFAMVLAVEIGFAFLEGPMVRVMESIACRQYYTEADPTKIGANGQVPEELCKLAEIQAELAAVKGYHMFFDGLLSAVFAFPYGLLADRRGRKSTLVLGVPGFFLNSVITIVVLWFSDTLPLRAVWLSSLAWLIGGGPVVAFAIIWTMMADVTSEAERAGLFFQFAIVSMGADFVSSALASWLMTMDPWAPLLIGYAIVTGGLLFIFVLPETKHAIPPQPVEQPHVELSDLADESNPKHTYDKPEQMYHDESDMDVDNDHEAHMTWSYPTQQPQSFWAKCRANYRFYMKPYLFILNRKPVLLLLTAFLVYRLSRGSSWFLTQYISTRYHWTLAQANMLVASRPTVSIPVFLWGLPYLKKYALNPRRTTTEKDLWLSRASILCLTIGTLGIGLSPSVATLIPSMIIQTSGSGFVFLTRSIITTLVERDETARLYTVIEIIQSFGNVVASLSITTVFQLGLRLGGFWIGLAWMMTSSLFCMVAAAIWFFRLPPTPQTPEFVVGEFDEGDDLHGSGIAPFLPIPAEPLGIQAPLRLFLFCFRLPIFIFVTLSYFLFLQWLPIGSLGKKAALWCILGVPSIWWIDLQVDGVRKGSLSKQQQARLPQPGSVIASSFTSPIDAVYLAAIFDPVFTASYPNTRQVQRISLLQAILRAFAQPLAEPEPGTKLVDVSTLVEKYPNRPIVIFPECTTTNSRGILPLSHSLLGVPSKTKIFPLSLRYTPVDVVTPLPGSYVSFLWTLLSRPTHCIRVRIAECIMISRSAFDAPPARSTRKSTFSTNYLDTLDEDTATGDVTASEKALLDQVGESLARLGRVKRVGLGVEEKQDFVRMWNKTRRTW
;
A
#
# COMPACT_ATOMS: atom_id res chain seq x y z
N MET A 1 -47.31 31.16 -25.76
CA MET A 1 -48.50 30.27 -25.74
C MET A 1 -48.02 28.82 -25.71
N PRO A 2 -48.61 27.91 -24.93
CA PRO A 2 -48.68 27.87 -23.47
C PRO A 2 -48.03 26.61 -22.83
N THR A 3 -47.71 26.73 -21.53
CA THR A 3 -47.69 25.72 -20.44
C THR A 3 -46.77 24.48 -20.46
N GLU A 4 -45.74 24.51 -19.61
CA GLU A 4 -45.20 23.34 -18.86
C GLU A 4 -45.00 23.77 -17.39
N PRO A 5 -45.37 22.96 -16.38
CA PRO A 5 -45.14 23.28 -14.97
C PRO A 5 -43.86 22.62 -14.44
N ASP A 6 -43.02 23.42 -13.78
CA ASP A 6 -41.89 22.98 -12.97
C ASP A 6 -42.35 22.12 -11.79
N LEU A 7 -41.89 20.86 -11.76
CA LEU A 7 -42.11 19.92 -10.66
C LEU A 7 -40.85 19.87 -9.77
N TYR A 8 -40.76 20.78 -8.79
CA TYR A 8 -39.83 20.69 -7.67
C TYR A 8 -40.53 21.09 -6.37
N ARG A 9 -41.03 20.11 -5.61
CA ARG A 9 -41.18 20.19 -4.15
C ARG A 9 -41.68 18.86 -3.58
N GLU A 10 -40.86 18.19 -2.79
CA GLU A 10 -41.32 17.37 -1.66
C GLU A 10 -40.16 17.21 -0.66
N ASP A 11 -40.23 18.10 0.33
CA ASP A 11 -40.15 17.84 1.77
C ASP A 11 -38.93 17.11 2.35
N ARG A 12 -38.10 17.93 2.99
CA ARG A 12 -37.13 17.53 4.00
C ARG A 12 -37.33 18.44 5.21
N GLU A 13 -38.41 18.22 5.96
CA GLU A 13 -38.55 18.72 7.32
C GLU A 13 -37.84 17.74 8.26
N ASP A 14 -36.80 18.24 8.94
CA ASP A 14 -36.37 17.89 10.31
C ASP A 14 -34.91 18.32 10.53
N ALA A 15 -34.73 19.62 10.81
CA ALA A 15 -33.55 20.15 11.50
C ALA A 15 -33.86 21.56 12.04
N PRO A 16 -34.19 21.73 13.34
CA PRO A 16 -34.48 23.04 13.89
C PRO A 16 -33.22 23.62 14.54
N PHE A 17 -32.19 23.97 13.77
CA PHE A 17 -31.13 24.83 14.27
C PHE A 17 -30.55 25.62 13.10
N LEU A 18 -30.91 26.90 13.01
CA LEU A 18 -30.07 28.06 12.70
C LEU A 18 -31.00 29.26 12.45
N ALA A 19 -31.04 30.21 13.40
CA ALA A 19 -31.65 31.51 13.18
C ALA A 19 -30.64 32.41 12.45
N SER A 20 -31.08 32.99 11.33
CA SER A 20 -30.38 34.02 10.56
C SER A 20 -30.28 35.33 11.34
N SER A 21 -29.11 35.99 11.33
CA SER A 21 -29.01 37.41 11.65
C SER A 21 -28.38 38.18 10.50
N ASN A 22 -29.20 39.08 9.94
CA ASN A 22 -28.84 40.09 8.96
C ASN A 22 -27.84 41.09 9.56
N ALA A 23 -26.84 41.47 8.77
CA ALA A 23 -26.04 42.67 9.01
C ALA A 23 -26.76 43.91 8.44
N PRO A 24 -26.57 45.09 9.06
CA PRO A 24 -26.57 46.33 8.31
C PRO A 24 -25.21 47.04 8.40
N SER A 25 -24.90 47.67 7.28
CA SER A 25 -23.81 48.59 6.94
C SER A 25 -23.70 49.85 7.81
N GLY A 26 -22.49 50.41 7.95
CA GLY A 26 -22.31 51.86 8.20
C GLY A 26 -21.00 52.34 8.85
N SER A 27 -20.08 52.83 8.02
CA SER A 27 -19.19 54.01 8.19
C SER A 27 -18.20 54.19 9.37
N ALA A 28 -16.91 54.19 9.00
CA ALA A 28 -15.90 55.27 9.09
C ALA A 28 -15.31 55.82 10.42
N HIS A 29 -13.96 55.92 10.36
CA HIS A 29 -13.01 56.93 10.90
C HIS A 29 -12.16 56.68 12.18
N ASN A 30 -10.84 56.74 11.90
CA ASN A 30 -9.71 57.40 12.59
C ASN A 30 -9.07 56.88 13.90
N ILE A 31 -7.78 56.47 13.74
CA ILE A 31 -6.54 57.00 14.36
C ILE A 31 -6.63 57.47 15.83
N ASP A 32 -5.90 56.83 16.76
CA ASP A 32 -4.63 57.33 17.30
C ASP A 32 -3.98 56.42 18.38
N ASN A 33 -2.73 56.74 18.69
CA ASN A 33 -1.68 56.04 19.43
C ASN A 33 -1.82 55.84 20.97
N THR A 34 -0.94 54.97 21.49
CA THR A 34 -0.17 54.99 22.77
C THR A 34 -0.66 54.34 24.10
N HIS A 35 0.27 53.53 24.63
CA HIS A 35 0.73 53.32 26.02
C HIS A 35 -0.05 52.53 27.11
N ASN A 36 0.69 51.53 27.65
CA ASN A 36 0.88 51.09 29.04
C ASN A 36 -0.31 50.82 29.99
N GLY A 37 -0.39 49.56 30.41
CA GLY A 37 -0.41 49.12 31.82
C GLY A 37 -1.53 49.60 32.76
N HIS A 38 -2.45 48.70 33.11
CA HIS A 38 -2.69 48.24 34.49
C HIS A 38 -3.98 47.41 34.57
N ALA A 39 -3.88 46.28 35.28
CA ALA A 39 -4.99 45.42 35.65
C ALA A 39 -5.96 46.10 36.64
N LYS A 40 -7.27 45.93 36.41
CA LYS A 40 -8.31 45.90 37.46
C LYS A 40 -9.53 45.07 36.98
N PRO A 41 -10.22 44.34 37.88
CA PRO A 41 -11.18 43.31 37.50
C PRO A 41 -12.58 43.89 37.31
N SER A 42 -13.33 43.41 36.30
CA SER A 42 -14.74 43.73 36.11
C SER A 42 -15.63 42.50 36.34
N ARG A 43 -16.76 42.81 36.98
CA ARG A 43 -17.88 41.98 37.48
C ARG A 43 -18.42 40.93 36.49
N PRO A 44 -18.93 39.78 36.96
CA PRO A 44 -19.59 38.80 36.11
C PRO A 44 -21.01 39.25 35.73
N VAL A 45 -21.32 39.21 34.44
CA VAL A 45 -22.68 39.27 33.88
C VAL A 45 -23.32 37.87 34.05
N PRO A 46 -24.57 37.75 34.52
CA PRO A 46 -25.18 36.45 34.83
C PRO A 46 -25.45 35.61 33.58
N ALA A 47 -24.84 34.43 33.54
CA ALA A 47 -25.12 33.35 32.62
C ALA A 47 -26.39 32.60 33.07
N THR A 48 -27.57 32.96 32.57
CA THR A 48 -28.81 32.22 32.85
C THR A 48 -29.53 31.66 31.61
N THR A 49 -28.97 31.79 30.42
CA THR A 49 -29.56 31.23 29.18
C THR A 49 -28.75 30.10 28.53
N SER A 50 -27.58 29.71 29.07
CA SER A 50 -26.74 28.62 28.53
C SER A 50 -26.84 27.28 29.29
N SER A 51 -27.52 27.22 30.44
CA SER A 51 -27.60 26.01 31.28
C SER A 51 -28.79 25.09 30.98
N SER A 52 -29.85 25.59 30.34
CA SER A 52 -31.03 24.79 29.97
C SER A 52 -30.82 23.99 28.68
N THR A 53 -30.03 24.50 27.73
CA THR A 53 -29.69 23.85 26.46
C THR A 53 -28.68 22.70 26.63
N SER A 54 -27.70 22.83 27.54
CA SER A 54 -26.71 21.76 27.82
C SER A 54 -27.35 20.51 28.46
N ASN A 55 -28.33 20.70 29.34
CA ASN A 55 -29.05 19.61 30.00
C ASN A 55 -29.97 18.83 29.04
N SER A 56 -30.56 19.49 28.03
CA SER A 56 -31.40 18.82 27.03
C SER A 56 -30.55 18.02 26.03
N ALA A 57 -29.43 18.60 25.57
CA ALA A 57 -28.48 17.92 24.68
C ALA A 57 -27.86 16.66 25.32
N SER A 58 -27.45 16.73 26.59
CA SER A 58 -26.92 15.58 27.33
C SER A 58 -27.94 14.43 27.46
N LYS A 59 -29.21 14.74 27.72
CA LYS A 59 -30.29 13.73 27.79
C LYS A 59 -30.55 13.06 26.44
N ILE A 60 -30.48 13.80 25.34
CA ILE A 60 -30.64 13.24 23.98
C ILE A 60 -29.47 12.33 23.63
N THR A 61 -28.23 12.76 23.89
CA THR A 61 -27.03 11.94 23.66
C THR A 61 -27.04 10.68 24.51
N PHE A 62 -27.49 10.75 25.77
CA PHE A 62 -27.66 9.58 26.63
C PHE A 62 -28.71 8.60 26.08
N ARG A 63 -29.87 9.10 25.62
CA ARG A 63 -30.89 8.27 24.96
C ARG A 63 -30.35 7.60 23.69
N LEU A 64 -29.59 8.33 22.88
CA LEU A 64 -28.95 7.79 21.67
C LEU A 64 -27.96 6.66 21.99
N LYS A 65 -27.08 6.87 22.98
CA LYS A 65 -26.15 5.84 23.48
C LYS A 65 -26.91 4.60 23.96
N LEU A 66 -28.00 4.79 24.71
CA LEU A 66 -28.81 3.69 25.23
C LEU A 66 -29.49 2.88 24.12
N ILE A 67 -30.06 3.54 23.11
CA ILE A 67 -30.72 2.86 21.98
C ILE A 67 -29.68 2.09 21.15
N LEU A 68 -28.54 2.71 20.84
CA LEU A 68 -27.43 2.03 20.16
C LEU A 68 -26.98 0.79 20.96
N PHE A 69 -26.81 0.95 22.27
CA PHE A 69 -26.42 -0.14 23.17
C PHE A 69 -27.43 -1.29 23.18
N ALA A 70 -28.72 -0.97 23.32
CA ALA A 70 -29.80 -1.96 23.29
C ALA A 70 -29.86 -2.70 21.95
N MET A 71 -29.67 -1.98 20.84
CA MET A 71 -29.62 -2.58 19.50
C MET A 71 -28.45 -3.55 19.35
N VAL A 72 -27.22 -3.19 19.78
CA VAL A 72 -26.07 -4.10 19.67
C VAL A 72 -26.29 -5.35 20.50
N LEU A 73 -26.75 -5.18 21.75
CA LEU A 73 -27.02 -6.32 22.63
C LEU A 73 -28.12 -7.22 22.07
N ALA A 74 -29.19 -6.66 21.51
CA ALA A 74 -30.24 -7.46 20.87
C ALA A 74 -29.66 -8.30 19.71
N VAL A 75 -28.86 -7.70 18.83
CA VAL A 75 -28.25 -8.41 17.70
C VAL A 75 -27.29 -9.51 18.20
N GLU A 76 -26.44 -9.23 19.19
CA GLU A 76 -25.52 -10.21 19.77
C GLU A 76 -26.25 -11.37 20.45
N ILE A 77 -27.23 -11.08 21.30
CA ILE A 77 -28.08 -12.10 21.94
C ILE A 77 -28.76 -12.94 20.87
N GLY A 78 -29.32 -12.31 19.84
CA GLY A 78 -29.95 -13.00 18.72
C GLY A 78 -29.01 -13.99 18.03
N PHE A 79 -27.78 -13.59 17.71
CA PHE A 79 -26.79 -14.49 17.11
C PHE A 79 -26.36 -15.63 18.03
N ALA A 80 -26.17 -15.38 19.32
CA ALA A 80 -25.85 -16.40 20.30
C ALA A 80 -26.95 -17.48 20.39
N PHE A 81 -28.23 -17.09 20.24
CA PHE A 81 -29.35 -18.01 20.12
C PHE A 81 -29.36 -18.83 18.83
N LEU A 82 -28.68 -18.41 17.76
CA LEU A 82 -28.68 -19.11 16.48
C LEU A 82 -27.57 -20.17 16.39
N GLU A 83 -26.37 -19.93 16.95
CA GLU A 83 -25.19 -20.77 16.69
C GLU A 83 -25.39 -22.25 17.04
N GLY A 84 -25.81 -22.56 18.27
CA GLY A 84 -26.01 -23.93 18.75
C GLY A 84 -27.22 -24.64 18.12
N PRO A 85 -28.44 -24.05 18.20
CA PRO A 85 -29.65 -24.66 17.67
C PRO A 85 -29.60 -24.93 16.17
N MET A 86 -29.01 -24.03 15.38
CA MET A 86 -28.88 -24.23 13.93
C MET A 86 -28.07 -25.48 13.61
N VAL A 87 -26.98 -25.75 14.34
CA VAL A 87 -26.19 -26.97 14.18
C VAL A 87 -27.01 -28.22 14.53
N ARG A 88 -27.83 -28.17 15.58
CA ARG A 88 -28.70 -29.29 15.98
C ARG A 88 -29.80 -29.58 14.96
N VAL A 89 -30.44 -28.55 14.41
CA VAL A 89 -31.46 -28.71 13.35
C VAL A 89 -30.83 -29.25 12.06
N MET A 90 -29.66 -28.75 11.66
CA MET A 90 -28.95 -29.30 10.49
C MET A 90 -28.52 -30.76 10.70
N GLU A 91 -28.06 -31.12 11.89
CA GLU A 91 -27.72 -32.50 12.24
C GLU A 91 -28.92 -33.43 12.15
N SER A 92 -30.07 -33.04 12.72
CA SER A 92 -31.28 -33.88 12.71
C SER A 92 -31.79 -34.12 11.29
N ILE A 93 -31.73 -33.10 10.42
CA ILE A 93 -32.08 -33.21 9.01
C ILE A 93 -31.13 -34.15 8.26
N ALA A 94 -29.81 -33.93 8.38
CA ALA A 94 -28.80 -34.76 7.72
C ALA A 94 -28.89 -36.22 8.17
N CYS A 95 -29.12 -36.44 9.47
CA CYS A 95 -29.30 -37.76 10.05
C CYS A 95 -30.55 -38.46 9.51
N ARG A 96 -31.69 -37.75 9.44
CA ARG A 96 -32.92 -38.30 8.86
C ARG A 96 -32.75 -38.66 7.39
N GLN A 97 -32.09 -37.81 6.59
CA GLN A 97 -31.80 -38.07 5.18
C GLN A 97 -30.95 -39.33 5.00
N TYR A 98 -29.89 -39.49 5.81
CA TYR A 98 -29.05 -40.68 5.80
C TYR A 98 -29.82 -41.97 6.11
N TYR A 99 -30.63 -41.99 7.18
CA TYR A 99 -31.41 -43.18 7.55
C TYR A 99 -32.58 -43.46 6.60
N THR A 100 -33.07 -42.46 5.87
CA THR A 100 -34.08 -42.69 4.82
C THR A 100 -33.52 -43.56 3.69
N GLU A 101 -32.23 -43.42 3.38
CA GLU A 101 -31.55 -44.23 2.36
C GLU A 101 -30.97 -45.53 2.92
N ALA A 102 -30.40 -45.50 4.13
CA ALA A 102 -29.68 -46.64 4.71
C ALA A 102 -30.59 -47.64 5.43
N ASP A 103 -31.50 -47.19 6.30
CA ASP A 103 -32.39 -48.03 7.10
C ASP A 103 -33.58 -47.23 7.66
N PRO A 104 -34.75 -47.24 6.98
CA PRO A 104 -35.92 -46.49 7.40
C PRO A 104 -36.52 -46.91 8.74
N THR A 105 -36.19 -48.10 9.26
CA THR A 105 -36.78 -48.62 10.51
C THR A 105 -36.34 -47.85 11.75
N LYS A 106 -35.22 -47.13 11.65
CA LYS A 106 -34.65 -46.32 12.75
C LYS A 106 -35.28 -44.93 12.88
N ILE A 107 -36.19 -44.57 11.98
CA ILE A 107 -36.96 -43.33 12.05
C ILE A 107 -38.16 -43.57 12.96
N GLY A 108 -38.25 -42.81 14.06
CA GLY A 108 -39.36 -42.91 15.00
C GLY A 108 -40.71 -42.54 14.37
N ALA A 109 -41.81 -42.93 15.01
CA ALA A 109 -43.17 -42.61 14.54
C ALA A 109 -43.47 -41.10 14.44
N ASN A 110 -42.68 -40.28 15.13
CA ASN A 110 -42.68 -38.81 15.08
C ASN A 110 -41.82 -38.23 13.93
N GLY A 111 -41.24 -39.07 13.07
CA GLY A 111 -40.35 -38.65 11.99
C GLY A 111 -38.95 -38.21 12.44
N GLN A 112 -38.60 -38.37 13.71
CA GLN A 112 -37.31 -37.98 14.27
C GLN A 112 -36.42 -39.19 14.57
N VAL A 113 -35.11 -38.98 14.43
CA VAL A 113 -34.08 -39.98 14.79
C VAL A 113 -33.45 -39.59 16.13
N PRO A 114 -33.30 -40.52 17.09
CA PRO A 114 -32.58 -40.29 18.34
C PRO A 114 -31.18 -39.70 18.10
N GLU A 115 -30.79 -38.71 18.91
CA GLU A 115 -29.54 -37.96 18.71
C GLU A 115 -28.28 -38.84 18.74
N GLU A 116 -28.29 -39.90 19.54
CA GLU A 116 -27.17 -40.84 19.68
C GLU A 116 -26.83 -41.52 18.36
N LEU A 117 -27.84 -41.81 17.53
CA LEU A 117 -27.69 -42.46 16.23
C LEU A 117 -27.17 -41.51 15.15
N CYS A 118 -27.14 -40.20 15.42
CA CYS A 118 -26.70 -39.16 14.49
C CYS A 118 -25.19 -38.84 14.60
N LYS A 119 -24.45 -39.51 15.49
CA LYS A 119 -23.01 -39.28 15.71
C LYS A 119 -22.09 -40.08 14.77
N LEU A 120 -22.64 -40.75 13.76
CA LEU A 120 -21.87 -41.44 12.72
C LEU A 120 -20.96 -40.46 11.95
N ALA A 121 -19.76 -40.91 11.57
CA ALA A 121 -18.74 -40.07 10.95
C ALA A 121 -19.21 -39.49 9.61
N GLU A 122 -20.03 -40.23 8.86
CA GLU A 122 -20.60 -39.83 7.57
C GLU A 122 -21.57 -38.65 7.74
N ILE A 123 -22.49 -38.74 8.71
CA ILE A 123 -23.48 -37.69 9.02
C ILE A 123 -22.75 -36.42 9.49
N GLN A 124 -21.75 -36.59 10.36
CA GLN A 124 -21.00 -35.48 10.94
C GLN A 124 -20.08 -34.81 9.91
N ALA A 125 -19.54 -35.57 8.95
CA ALA A 125 -18.75 -35.03 7.85
C ALA A 125 -19.62 -34.21 6.88
N GLU A 126 -20.85 -34.65 6.58
CA GLU A 126 -21.80 -33.86 5.77
C GLU A 126 -22.26 -32.61 6.52
N LEU A 127 -22.57 -32.70 7.81
CA LEU A 127 -22.90 -31.54 8.65
C LEU A 127 -21.77 -30.50 8.65
N ALA A 128 -20.53 -30.96 8.85
CA ALA A 128 -19.34 -30.13 8.79
C ALA A 128 -19.19 -29.46 7.41
N ALA A 129 -19.47 -30.19 6.32
CA ALA A 129 -19.45 -29.64 4.97
C ALA A 129 -20.46 -28.51 4.81
N VAL A 130 -21.74 -28.80 5.07
CA VAL A 130 -22.85 -27.87 4.86
C VAL A 130 -22.61 -26.58 5.64
N LYS A 131 -22.30 -26.70 6.94
CA LYS A 131 -22.10 -25.55 7.81
C LYS A 131 -20.80 -24.80 7.49
N GLY A 132 -19.74 -25.53 7.15
CA GLY A 132 -18.45 -24.97 6.75
C GLY A 132 -18.54 -24.12 5.49
N TYR A 133 -19.20 -24.63 4.45
CA TYR A 133 -19.43 -23.89 3.22
C TYR A 133 -20.43 -22.75 3.40
N HIS A 134 -21.46 -22.93 4.23
CA HIS A 134 -22.40 -21.84 4.60
C HIS A 134 -21.65 -20.64 5.20
N MET A 135 -20.77 -20.89 6.19
CA MET A 135 -19.94 -19.84 6.80
C MET A 135 -18.93 -19.23 5.81
N PHE A 136 -18.39 -20.04 4.88
CA PHE A 136 -17.51 -19.54 3.83
C PHE A 136 -18.24 -18.55 2.91
N PHE A 137 -19.42 -18.89 2.41
CA PHE A 137 -20.19 -18.01 1.53
C PHE A 137 -20.67 -16.75 2.26
N ASP A 138 -21.16 -16.88 3.50
CA ASP A 138 -21.56 -15.75 4.35
C ASP A 138 -20.38 -14.79 4.59
N GLY A 139 -19.22 -15.34 4.99
CA GLY A 139 -18.02 -14.57 5.26
C GLY A 139 -17.46 -13.90 4.00
N LEU A 140 -17.45 -14.61 2.87
CA LEU A 140 -16.93 -14.09 1.60
C LEU A 140 -17.78 -12.92 1.08
N LEU A 141 -19.11 -13.09 1.01
CA LEU A 141 -20.00 -12.04 0.53
C LEU A 141 -19.98 -10.83 1.48
N SER A 142 -20.06 -11.05 2.79
CA SER A 142 -19.99 -9.96 3.76
C SER A 142 -18.66 -9.18 3.68
N ALA A 143 -17.53 -9.86 3.46
CA ALA A 143 -16.23 -9.22 3.31
C ALA A 143 -16.08 -8.43 2.00
N VAL A 144 -16.54 -8.99 0.87
CA VAL A 144 -16.49 -8.32 -0.45
C VAL A 144 -17.35 -7.07 -0.45
N PHE A 145 -18.55 -7.15 0.13
CA PHE A 145 -19.49 -6.03 0.21
C PHE A 145 -19.19 -5.05 1.35
N ALA A 146 -18.25 -5.37 2.26
CA ALA A 146 -17.85 -4.44 3.31
C ALA A 146 -17.27 -3.12 2.78
N PHE A 147 -16.46 -3.18 1.72
CA PHE A 147 -15.87 -1.99 1.12
C PHE A 147 -16.90 -1.05 0.45
N PRO A 148 -17.76 -1.50 -0.49
CA PRO A 148 -18.72 -0.62 -1.14
C PRO A 148 -19.76 -0.06 -0.17
N TYR A 149 -20.26 -0.85 0.78
CA TYR A 149 -21.22 -0.37 1.78
C TYR A 149 -20.56 0.55 2.83
N GLY A 150 -19.29 0.33 3.18
CA GLY A 150 -18.52 1.28 4.00
C GLY A 150 -18.41 2.66 3.34
N LEU A 151 -18.05 2.71 2.05
CA LEU A 151 -18.01 3.96 1.29
C LEU A 151 -19.41 4.61 1.14
N LEU A 152 -20.46 3.79 1.06
CA LEU A 152 -21.83 4.28 1.04
C LEU A 152 -22.20 4.94 2.38
N ALA A 153 -21.76 4.38 3.51
CA ALA A 153 -21.94 4.97 4.84
C ALA A 153 -21.26 6.33 4.95
N ASP A 154 -20.05 6.45 4.41
CA ASP A 154 -19.29 7.70 4.39
C ASP A 154 -19.90 8.76 3.47
N ARG A 155 -20.69 8.38 2.46
CA ARG A 155 -21.35 9.33 1.53
C ARG A 155 -22.76 9.66 1.94
N ARG A 156 -23.63 8.65 1.99
CA ARG A 156 -25.07 8.79 2.21
C ARG A 156 -25.46 8.84 3.69
N GLY A 157 -24.52 8.53 4.57
CA GLY A 157 -24.75 8.51 6.02
C GLY A 157 -24.87 7.09 6.58
N ARG A 158 -24.59 6.95 7.87
CA ARG A 158 -24.50 5.65 8.55
C ARG A 158 -25.87 5.04 8.74
N LYS A 159 -26.89 5.85 9.09
CA LYS A 159 -28.27 5.39 9.24
C LYS A 159 -28.79 4.80 7.93
N SER A 160 -28.63 5.52 6.81
CA SER A 160 -29.14 5.10 5.50
C SER A 160 -28.54 3.75 5.07
N THR A 161 -27.27 3.52 5.39
CA THR A 161 -26.58 2.27 5.02
C THR A 161 -27.04 1.10 5.88
N LEU A 162 -27.28 1.29 7.19
CA LEU A 162 -27.85 0.26 8.06
C LEU A 162 -29.30 -0.09 7.69
N VAL A 163 -30.13 0.91 7.34
CA VAL A 163 -31.51 0.68 6.89
C VAL A 163 -31.55 -0.20 5.64
N LEU A 164 -30.60 0.01 4.71
CA LEU A 164 -30.46 -0.82 3.50
C LEU A 164 -30.11 -2.28 3.82
N GLY A 165 -29.58 -2.57 5.01
CA GLY A 165 -29.29 -3.93 5.47
C GLY A 165 -30.46 -4.70 6.06
N VAL A 166 -31.50 -4.03 6.56
CA VAL A 166 -32.66 -4.70 7.19
C VAL A 166 -33.33 -5.73 6.26
N PRO A 167 -33.61 -5.41 4.97
CA PRO A 167 -34.17 -6.40 4.05
C PRO A 167 -33.24 -7.59 3.80
N GLY A 168 -31.93 -7.38 3.79
CA GLY A 168 -30.94 -8.45 3.60
C GLY A 168 -30.95 -9.46 4.76
N PHE A 169 -30.99 -8.98 6.00
CA PHE A 169 -31.13 -9.85 7.17
C PHE A 169 -32.45 -10.61 7.17
N PHE A 170 -33.56 -9.93 6.91
CA PHE A 170 -34.87 -10.57 6.85
C PHE A 170 -34.92 -11.66 5.77
N LEU A 171 -34.41 -11.36 4.56
CA LEU A 171 -34.33 -12.32 3.47
C LEU A 171 -33.45 -13.53 3.83
N ASN A 172 -32.29 -13.30 4.46
CA ASN A 172 -31.41 -14.38 4.94
C ASN A 172 -32.14 -15.30 5.94
N SER A 173 -32.85 -14.71 6.91
CA SER A 173 -33.64 -15.45 7.90
C SER A 173 -34.74 -16.28 7.25
N VAL A 174 -35.53 -15.67 6.35
CA VAL A 174 -36.62 -16.35 5.65
C VAL A 174 -36.10 -17.51 4.81
N ILE A 175 -35.08 -17.30 3.97
CA ILE A 175 -34.51 -18.37 3.13
C ILE A 175 -33.99 -19.52 4.01
N THR A 176 -33.26 -19.20 5.09
CA THR A 176 -32.71 -20.22 5.98
C THR A 176 -33.81 -21.03 6.67
N ILE A 177 -34.83 -20.38 7.23
CA ILE A 177 -35.96 -21.05 7.88
C ILE A 177 -36.73 -21.91 6.86
N VAL A 178 -37.03 -21.41 5.67
CA VAL A 178 -37.76 -22.15 4.63
C VAL A 178 -36.99 -23.40 4.20
N VAL A 179 -35.68 -23.30 3.97
CA VAL A 179 -34.86 -24.47 3.58
C VAL A 179 -34.82 -25.52 4.68
N LEU A 180 -34.64 -25.10 5.95
CA LEU A 180 -34.58 -26.04 7.06
C LEU A 180 -35.96 -26.67 7.36
N TRP A 181 -37.05 -25.91 7.20
CA TRP A 181 -38.41 -26.37 7.48
C TRP A 181 -38.91 -27.34 6.42
N PHE A 182 -38.68 -27.03 5.13
CA PHE A 182 -39.07 -27.88 4.00
C PHE A 182 -37.96 -28.85 3.58
N SER A 183 -37.25 -29.41 4.55
CA SER A 183 -36.11 -30.32 4.35
C SER A 183 -36.47 -31.67 3.70
N ASP A 184 -37.75 -32.02 3.65
CA ASP A 184 -38.26 -33.18 2.91
C ASP A 184 -38.27 -32.95 1.38
N THR A 185 -38.30 -31.70 0.94
CA THR A 185 -38.36 -31.32 -0.49
C THR A 185 -37.09 -30.66 -0.99
N LEU A 186 -36.43 -29.87 -0.14
CA LEU A 186 -35.23 -29.12 -0.49
C LEU A 186 -33.98 -29.80 0.10
N PRO A 187 -32.89 -29.96 -0.68
CA PRO A 187 -31.65 -30.50 -0.15
C PRO A 187 -31.04 -29.56 0.87
N LEU A 188 -30.41 -30.10 1.93
CA LEU A 188 -29.83 -29.29 3.01
C LEU A 188 -28.78 -28.27 2.50
N ARG A 189 -28.07 -28.60 1.42
CA ARG A 189 -27.10 -27.71 0.75
C ARG A 189 -27.73 -26.44 0.15
N ALA A 190 -29.05 -26.42 -0.08
CA ALA A 190 -29.76 -25.22 -0.55
C ALA A 190 -29.67 -24.05 0.44
N VAL A 191 -29.27 -24.29 1.69
CA VAL A 191 -29.07 -23.23 2.70
C VAL A 191 -28.01 -22.22 2.25
N TRP A 192 -27.08 -22.59 1.36
CA TRP A 192 -26.07 -21.67 0.81
C TRP A 192 -26.69 -20.53 -0.01
N LEU A 193 -27.93 -20.68 -0.49
CA LEU A 193 -28.65 -19.60 -1.16
C LEU A 193 -28.97 -18.43 -0.22
N SER A 194 -29.07 -18.67 1.09
CA SER A 194 -29.33 -17.59 2.05
C SER A 194 -28.19 -16.57 2.10
N SER A 195 -26.96 -17.00 1.81
CA SER A 195 -25.79 -16.12 1.73
C SER A 195 -25.93 -15.03 0.66
N LEU A 196 -26.68 -15.28 -0.42
CA LEU A 196 -26.94 -14.27 -1.47
C LEU A 196 -27.74 -13.08 -0.95
N ALA A 197 -28.46 -13.21 0.16
CA ALA A 197 -29.13 -12.08 0.78
C ALA A 197 -28.14 -10.98 1.24
N TRP A 198 -26.87 -11.33 1.49
CA TRP A 198 -25.83 -10.37 1.85
C TRP A 198 -25.38 -9.45 0.71
N LEU A 199 -25.80 -9.75 -0.54
CA LEU A 199 -25.71 -8.78 -1.64
C LEU A 199 -26.47 -7.48 -1.31
N ILE A 200 -27.51 -7.59 -0.49
CA ILE A 200 -28.32 -6.48 -0.01
C ILE A 200 -27.86 -6.14 1.41
N GLY A 201 -27.12 -5.04 1.55
CA GLY A 201 -26.72 -4.49 2.84
C GLY A 201 -25.39 -4.97 3.40
N GLY A 202 -24.68 -5.88 2.72
CA GLY A 202 -23.33 -6.31 3.09
C GLY A 202 -23.21 -7.17 4.35
N GLY A 203 -24.35 -7.59 4.91
CA GLY A 203 -24.44 -8.57 5.98
C GLY A 203 -23.90 -8.17 7.35
N PRO A 204 -23.65 -9.15 8.24
CA PRO A 204 -23.29 -8.90 9.63
C PRO A 204 -22.00 -8.09 9.78
N VAL A 205 -21.02 -8.31 8.92
CA VAL A 205 -19.72 -7.60 8.97
C VAL A 205 -19.91 -6.09 8.79
N VAL A 206 -20.74 -5.68 7.81
CA VAL A 206 -21.07 -4.28 7.57
C VAL A 206 -21.89 -3.70 8.70
N ALA A 207 -22.91 -4.44 9.14
CA ALA A 207 -23.77 -3.99 10.24
C ALA A 207 -22.95 -3.72 11.51
N PHE A 208 -22.11 -4.67 11.95
CA PHE A 208 -21.25 -4.48 13.10
C PHE A 208 -20.27 -3.31 12.91
N ALA A 209 -19.61 -3.19 11.75
CA ALA A 209 -18.68 -2.09 11.49
C ALA A 209 -19.37 -0.72 11.59
N ILE A 210 -20.55 -0.56 10.99
CA ILE A 210 -21.29 0.70 11.04
C ILE A 210 -21.79 0.99 12.46
N ILE A 211 -22.29 -0.02 13.18
CA ILE A 211 -22.74 0.14 14.57
C ILE A 211 -21.58 0.56 15.49
N TRP A 212 -20.41 -0.05 15.34
CA TRP A 212 -19.21 0.32 16.09
C TRP A 212 -18.73 1.74 15.77
N THR A 213 -18.81 2.16 14.50
CA THR A 213 -18.49 3.55 14.13
C THR A 213 -19.53 4.54 14.65
N MET A 214 -20.82 4.21 14.62
CA MET A 214 -21.86 5.02 15.26
C MET A 214 -21.61 5.18 16.77
N MET A 215 -21.17 4.12 17.45
CA MET A 215 -20.84 4.17 18.87
C MET A 215 -19.63 5.07 19.15
N ALA A 216 -18.61 5.01 18.29
CA ALA A 216 -17.44 5.88 18.38
C ALA A 216 -17.82 7.36 18.19
N ASP A 217 -18.74 7.66 17.29
CA ASP A 217 -19.16 9.04 16.97
C ASP A 217 -20.00 9.70 18.05
N VAL A 218 -20.74 8.92 18.84
CA VAL A 218 -21.56 9.45 19.94
C VAL A 218 -20.75 9.56 21.25
N THR A 219 -19.54 9.01 21.28
CA THR A 219 -18.71 8.98 22.48
C THR A 219 -17.55 9.96 22.38
N SER A 220 -17.37 10.77 23.43
CA SER A 220 -16.25 11.72 23.52
C SER A 220 -14.91 10.97 23.66
N GLU A 221 -13.81 11.57 23.19
CA GLU A 221 -12.49 10.93 23.21
C GLU A 221 -12.04 10.51 24.62
N ALA A 222 -12.42 11.28 25.64
CA ALA A 222 -12.10 11.00 27.04
C ALA A 222 -12.91 9.84 27.65
N GLU A 223 -14.17 9.65 27.23
CA GLU A 223 -15.05 8.60 27.77
C GLU A 223 -15.01 7.29 26.97
N ARG A 224 -14.51 7.34 25.73
CA ARG A 224 -14.57 6.23 24.74
C ARG A 224 -13.95 4.94 25.24
N ALA A 225 -12.80 5.01 25.89
CA ALA A 225 -12.12 3.81 26.40
C ALA A 225 -12.91 3.12 27.51
N GLY A 226 -13.52 3.90 28.42
CA GLY A 226 -14.33 3.37 29.52
C GLY A 226 -15.64 2.74 29.05
N LEU A 227 -16.35 3.43 28.14
CA LEU A 227 -17.60 2.94 27.56
C LEU A 227 -17.40 1.66 26.74
N PHE A 228 -16.36 1.59 25.90
CA PHE A 228 -16.06 0.36 25.13
C PHE A 228 -15.67 -0.82 26.03
N PHE A 229 -14.96 -0.56 27.13
CA PHE A 229 -14.62 -1.59 28.10
C PHE A 229 -15.86 -2.14 28.82
N GLN A 230 -16.74 -1.24 29.30
CA GLN A 230 -18.01 -1.63 29.90
C GLN A 230 -18.90 -2.40 28.92
N PHE A 231 -19.00 -1.92 27.67
CA PHE A 231 -19.72 -2.59 26.60
C PHE A 231 -19.22 -4.01 26.38
N ALA A 232 -17.90 -4.20 26.26
CA ALA A 232 -17.32 -5.53 26.06
C ALA A 232 -17.67 -6.51 27.20
N ILE A 233 -17.70 -6.04 28.46
CA ILE A 233 -18.08 -6.89 29.61
C ILE A 233 -19.56 -7.27 29.54
N VAL A 234 -20.44 -6.31 29.25
CA VAL A 234 -21.89 -6.58 29.17
C VAL A 234 -22.20 -7.51 28.00
N SER A 235 -21.58 -7.29 26.84
CA SER A 235 -21.65 -8.16 25.66
C SER A 235 -21.23 -9.60 25.99
N MET A 236 -20.08 -9.79 26.65
CA MET A 236 -19.61 -11.11 27.09
C MET A 236 -20.56 -11.79 28.08
N GLY A 237 -21.15 -11.03 29.00
CA GLY A 237 -22.15 -11.53 29.94
C GLY A 237 -23.45 -11.93 29.25
N ALA A 238 -23.91 -11.11 28.29
CA ALA A 238 -25.09 -11.38 27.48
C ALA A 238 -24.90 -12.62 26.61
N ASP A 239 -23.74 -12.80 25.98
CA ASP A 239 -23.38 -13.99 25.19
C ASP A 239 -23.43 -15.27 26.04
N PHE A 240 -22.89 -15.23 27.27
CA PHE A 240 -22.98 -16.35 28.22
C PHE A 240 -24.43 -16.69 28.57
N VAL A 241 -25.22 -15.71 29.00
CA VAL A 241 -26.61 -15.92 29.44
C VAL A 241 -27.49 -16.41 28.29
N SER A 242 -27.36 -15.78 27.12
CA SER A 242 -28.14 -16.13 25.92
C SER A 242 -27.78 -17.51 25.39
N SER A 243 -26.50 -17.86 25.29
CA SER A 243 -26.05 -19.19 24.86
C SER A 243 -26.44 -20.29 25.86
N ALA A 244 -26.41 -20.00 27.16
CA ALA A 244 -26.89 -20.93 28.20
C ALA A 244 -28.42 -21.14 28.10
N LEU A 245 -29.18 -20.06 27.93
CA LEU A 245 -30.64 -20.11 27.75
C LEU A 245 -31.01 -20.85 26.46
N ALA A 246 -30.31 -20.59 25.35
CA ALA A 246 -30.48 -21.31 24.10
C ALA A 246 -30.20 -22.81 24.26
N SER A 247 -29.11 -23.18 24.97
CA SER A 247 -28.78 -24.58 25.26
C SER A 247 -29.86 -25.28 26.09
N TRP A 248 -30.46 -24.58 27.05
CA TRP A 248 -31.56 -25.11 27.85
C TRP A 248 -32.84 -25.27 27.00
N LEU A 249 -33.18 -24.29 26.16
CA LEU A 249 -34.33 -24.40 25.25
C LEU A 249 -34.17 -25.55 24.23
N MET A 250 -32.94 -25.79 23.76
CA MET A 250 -32.64 -26.88 22.82
C MET A 250 -32.98 -28.28 23.36
N THR A 251 -33.00 -28.48 24.69
CA THR A 251 -33.38 -29.80 25.26
C THR A 251 -34.89 -30.06 25.14
N MET A 252 -35.69 -29.00 25.06
CA MET A 252 -37.14 -29.08 24.87
C MET A 252 -37.49 -29.18 23.39
N ASP A 253 -37.10 -28.16 22.61
CA ASP A 253 -37.30 -28.10 21.17
C ASP A 253 -36.20 -27.23 20.54
N PRO A 254 -35.43 -27.75 19.56
CA PRO A 254 -34.39 -26.97 18.90
C PRO A 254 -34.92 -25.86 17.97
N TRP A 255 -36.20 -25.91 17.55
CA TRP A 255 -36.79 -24.85 16.72
C TRP A 255 -37.14 -23.59 17.50
N ALA A 256 -37.65 -23.74 18.74
CA ALA A 256 -37.96 -22.61 19.61
C ALA A 256 -36.80 -21.58 19.78
N PRO A 257 -35.58 -21.96 20.20
CA PRO A 257 -34.48 -21.00 20.35
C PRO A 257 -34.02 -20.44 19.00
N LEU A 258 -34.13 -21.19 17.91
CA LEU A 258 -33.79 -20.72 16.56
C LEU A 258 -34.74 -19.60 16.09
N LEU A 259 -36.04 -19.80 16.25
CA LEU A 259 -37.07 -18.80 15.90
C LEU A 259 -36.99 -17.56 16.81
N ILE A 260 -36.77 -17.77 18.12
CA ILE A 260 -36.53 -16.68 19.07
C ILE A 260 -35.29 -15.87 18.66
N GLY A 261 -34.19 -16.54 18.31
CA GLY A 261 -32.97 -15.88 17.84
C GLY A 261 -33.22 -14.98 16.63
N TYR A 262 -33.88 -15.49 15.58
CA TYR A 262 -34.23 -14.69 14.40
C TYR A 262 -35.21 -13.54 14.72
N ALA A 263 -36.18 -13.76 15.61
CA ALA A 263 -37.10 -12.71 16.06
C ALA A 263 -36.36 -11.59 16.83
N ILE A 264 -35.41 -11.96 17.69
CA ILE A 264 -34.57 -11.00 18.42
C ILE A 264 -33.66 -10.22 17.46
N VAL A 265 -33.00 -10.88 16.50
CA VAL A 265 -32.15 -10.19 15.51
C VAL A 265 -32.97 -9.22 14.68
N THR A 266 -34.10 -9.66 14.13
CA THR A 266 -34.96 -8.81 13.29
C THR A 266 -35.54 -7.66 14.11
N GLY A 267 -36.07 -7.91 15.32
CA GLY A 267 -36.54 -6.85 16.23
C GLY A 267 -35.43 -5.88 16.65
N GLY A 268 -34.23 -6.39 16.89
CA GLY A 268 -33.02 -5.60 17.17
C GLY A 268 -32.71 -4.63 16.02
N LEU A 269 -32.76 -5.12 14.78
CA LEU A 269 -32.53 -4.31 13.58
C LEU A 269 -33.65 -3.27 13.33
N LEU A 270 -34.89 -3.51 13.78
CA LEU A 270 -35.96 -2.51 13.66
C LEU A 270 -35.69 -1.25 14.50
N PHE A 271 -34.86 -1.32 15.56
CA PHE A 271 -34.45 -0.13 16.30
C PHE A 271 -33.66 0.88 15.45
N ILE A 272 -33.12 0.47 14.29
CA ILE A 272 -32.44 1.36 13.34
C ILE A 272 -33.35 2.50 12.88
N PHE A 273 -34.67 2.28 12.77
CA PHE A 273 -35.60 3.33 12.33
C PHE A 273 -35.68 4.49 13.32
N VAL A 274 -35.49 4.20 14.61
CA VAL A 274 -35.52 5.17 15.72
C VAL A 274 -34.21 5.95 15.82
N LEU A 275 -33.11 5.43 15.28
CA LEU A 275 -31.80 6.09 15.36
C LEU A 275 -31.75 7.36 14.48
N PRO A 276 -31.28 8.50 15.01
CA PRO A 276 -30.91 9.66 14.22
C PRO A 276 -29.59 9.43 13.47
N GLU A 277 -29.32 10.25 12.45
CA GLU A 277 -28.05 10.18 11.72
C GLU A 277 -26.89 10.68 12.60
N THR A 278 -25.80 9.91 12.66
CA THR A 278 -24.66 10.19 13.56
C THR A 278 -23.49 10.88 12.86
N LYS A 279 -23.51 10.99 11.53
CA LYS A 279 -22.39 11.43 10.69
C LYS A 279 -21.88 12.87 10.95
N HIS A 280 -22.52 13.66 11.81
CA HIS A 280 -22.09 15.02 12.19
C HIS A 280 -22.31 15.34 13.67
N ALA A 281 -22.36 14.32 14.55
CA ALA A 281 -22.68 14.51 15.97
C ALA A 281 -21.58 15.27 16.76
N ILE A 282 -20.34 15.23 16.28
CA ILE A 282 -19.22 16.02 16.80
C ILE A 282 -18.71 16.88 15.63
N PRO A 283 -18.71 18.23 15.72
CA PRO A 283 -18.06 19.04 14.70
C PRO A 283 -16.60 18.59 14.63
N PRO A 284 -16.02 18.38 13.43
CA PRO A 284 -14.58 18.12 13.34
C PRO A 284 -13.90 19.21 14.16
N GLN A 285 -13.03 18.81 15.11
CA GLN A 285 -12.13 19.76 15.73
C GLN A 285 -11.55 20.58 14.56
N PRO A 286 -11.59 21.92 14.61
CA PRO A 286 -10.79 22.68 13.69
C PRO A 286 -9.39 22.11 13.91
N VAL A 287 -8.91 21.36 12.90
CA VAL A 287 -7.49 21.09 12.80
C VAL A 287 -6.93 22.49 12.91
N GLU A 288 -6.22 22.73 14.01
CA GLU A 288 -5.34 23.87 14.14
C GLU A 288 -4.41 23.71 12.95
N GLN A 289 -4.84 24.32 11.83
CA GLN A 289 -3.95 24.60 10.74
C GLN A 289 -2.81 25.29 11.46
N PRO A 290 -1.55 24.84 11.31
CA PRO A 290 -0.46 25.71 11.71
C PRO A 290 -0.80 27.04 11.05
N HIS A 291 -1.03 28.05 11.89
CA HIS A 291 -1.26 29.41 11.45
C HIS A 291 0.03 29.77 10.73
N VAL A 292 0.08 29.48 9.42
CA VAL A 292 1.03 30.11 8.53
C VAL A 292 0.46 31.50 8.43
N GLU A 293 0.94 32.33 9.33
CA GLU A 293 0.87 33.77 9.26
C GLU A 293 1.07 34.18 7.80
N LEU A 294 0.03 34.79 7.22
CA LEU A 294 0.06 35.35 5.87
C LEU A 294 1.00 36.58 5.78
N SER A 295 1.77 36.84 6.84
CA SER A 295 2.86 37.82 6.95
C SER A 295 4.20 37.30 6.43
N ASP A 296 4.45 35.98 6.40
CA ASP A 296 5.74 35.43 5.95
C ASP A 296 5.84 35.16 4.43
N LEU A 297 4.83 35.58 3.66
CA LEU A 297 4.86 35.57 2.18
C LEU A 297 4.72 36.97 1.56
N ALA A 298 4.84 38.02 2.37
CA ALA A 298 4.72 39.41 1.93
C ALA A 298 6.01 40.21 2.16
N ASP A 299 7.16 39.66 1.75
CA ASP A 299 8.30 40.49 1.35
C ASP A 299 9.22 39.71 0.41
N GLU A 300 8.84 39.64 -0.86
CA GLU A 300 9.67 40.13 -1.96
C GLU A 300 8.98 39.95 -3.31
N SER A 301 9.10 40.99 -4.13
CA SER A 301 8.80 41.09 -5.57
C SER A 301 7.37 41.45 -5.99
N ASN A 302 7.09 42.74 -5.83
CA ASN A 302 6.26 43.49 -6.77
C ASN A 302 6.91 43.43 -8.19
N PRO A 303 6.26 42.89 -9.24
CA PRO A 303 6.77 42.99 -10.59
C PRO A 303 6.42 44.37 -11.16
N LYS A 304 7.44 45.22 -11.35
CA LYS A 304 7.33 46.37 -12.26
C LYS A 304 7.01 45.83 -13.66
N HIS A 305 5.86 46.24 -14.17
CA HIS A 305 5.56 46.24 -15.60
C HIS A 305 6.72 46.90 -16.36
N THR A 306 7.29 46.18 -17.31
CA THR A 306 7.83 46.79 -18.54
C THR A 306 7.48 45.83 -19.66
N TYR A 307 6.59 46.32 -20.53
CA TYR A 307 6.25 45.71 -21.81
C TYR A 307 7.48 45.72 -22.71
N ASP A 308 7.78 44.61 -23.37
CA ASP A 308 8.42 44.60 -24.68
C ASP A 308 7.76 43.50 -25.52
N LYS A 309 6.94 43.93 -26.48
CA LYS A 309 6.44 43.08 -27.57
C LYS A 309 7.53 43.00 -28.65
N PRO A 310 7.68 41.87 -29.36
CA PRO A 310 8.37 41.83 -30.64
C PRO A 310 7.42 42.32 -31.75
N GLU A 311 7.80 43.36 -32.49
CA GLU A 311 7.14 43.75 -33.74
C GLU A 311 7.82 43.09 -34.95
N GLN A 312 7.00 42.59 -35.87
CA GLN A 312 7.37 42.18 -37.22
C GLN A 312 7.02 43.30 -38.22
N MET A 313 8.04 43.81 -38.90
CA MET A 313 8.14 44.25 -40.31
C MET A 313 6.85 44.46 -41.17
N TYR A 314 6.54 45.70 -41.58
CA TYR A 314 6.69 46.32 -42.93
C TYR A 314 5.68 47.47 -43.26
N HIS A 315 6.22 48.54 -43.89
CA HIS A 315 5.69 49.56 -44.83
C HIS A 315 4.52 50.53 -44.52
N ASP A 316 4.90 51.81 -44.43
CA ASP A 316 4.53 53.01 -45.22
C ASP A 316 3.11 53.63 -45.30
N GLU A 317 3.11 54.95 -45.04
CA GLU A 317 2.26 56.09 -45.45
C GLU A 317 0.73 56.21 -45.20
N SER A 318 0.41 57.35 -44.55
CA SER A 318 -0.71 58.31 -44.77
C SER A 318 -2.10 58.15 -44.08
N ASP A 319 -2.35 59.13 -43.20
CA ASP A 319 -3.54 59.98 -42.99
C ASP A 319 -4.95 59.46 -42.57
N MET A 320 -5.37 60.06 -41.44
CA MET A 320 -6.69 60.64 -41.08
C MET A 320 -7.90 59.78 -40.64
N ASP A 321 -8.31 60.08 -39.39
CA ASP A 321 -9.66 60.36 -38.87
C ASP A 321 -10.70 59.26 -38.51
N VAL A 322 -10.96 59.21 -37.19
CA VAL A 322 -12.26 59.37 -36.46
C VAL A 322 -13.30 58.21 -36.39
N ASP A 323 -13.57 57.86 -35.12
CA ASP A 323 -14.79 57.35 -34.43
C ASP A 323 -15.42 55.94 -34.61
N ASN A 324 -15.53 55.30 -33.44
CA ASN A 324 -16.68 54.61 -32.81
C ASN A 324 -16.93 53.08 -32.92
N ASP A 325 -17.07 52.53 -31.70
CA ASP A 325 -17.98 51.51 -31.17
C ASP A 325 -17.94 50.01 -31.58
N HIS A 326 -17.51 49.23 -30.57
CA HIS A 326 -18.04 47.96 -30.04
C HIS A 326 -18.89 47.02 -30.92
N GLU A 327 -18.43 45.77 -31.11
CA GLU A 327 -18.94 44.56 -30.43
C GLU A 327 -18.25 43.28 -30.97
N ALA A 328 -17.57 42.52 -30.08
CA ALA A 328 -17.01 41.21 -30.39
C ALA A 328 -17.79 40.11 -29.67
N HIS A 329 -18.32 39.18 -30.46
CA HIS A 329 -19.07 38.00 -30.04
C HIS A 329 -18.12 36.91 -29.52
N MET A 330 -18.39 36.45 -28.28
CA MET A 330 -17.67 35.40 -27.58
C MET A 330 -18.35 34.04 -27.79
N THR A 331 -17.70 33.12 -28.52
CA THR A 331 -18.12 31.72 -28.63
C THR A 331 -17.32 30.82 -27.69
N TRP A 332 -18.02 30.20 -26.73
CA TRP A 332 -17.48 29.17 -25.84
C TRP A 332 -17.47 27.80 -26.52
N SER A 333 -16.33 27.09 -26.46
CA SER A 333 -16.24 25.67 -26.84
C SER A 333 -15.87 24.82 -25.63
N TYR A 334 -16.76 23.89 -25.27
CA TYR A 334 -16.58 22.92 -24.18
C TYR A 334 -15.45 21.91 -24.47
N PRO A 335 -14.70 21.44 -23.43
CA PRO A 335 -13.70 20.40 -23.61
C PRO A 335 -14.36 19.02 -23.74
N THR A 336 -14.16 18.37 -24.90
CA THR A 336 -14.53 16.98 -25.15
C THR A 336 -13.68 16.01 -24.32
N GLN A 337 -14.32 15.24 -23.45
CA GLN A 337 -13.69 14.13 -22.70
C GLN A 337 -13.37 12.96 -23.64
N GLN A 338 -12.09 12.61 -23.78
CA GLN A 338 -11.65 11.36 -24.40
C GLN A 338 -11.81 10.17 -23.44
N PRO A 339 -12.21 8.97 -23.93
CA PRO A 339 -12.44 7.82 -23.09
C PRO A 339 -11.10 7.19 -22.69
N GLN A 340 -10.64 7.40 -21.46
CA GLN A 340 -9.53 6.63 -20.91
C GLN A 340 -9.97 5.18 -20.64
N SER A 341 -9.18 4.21 -21.10
CA SER A 341 -9.37 2.78 -20.87
C SER A 341 -9.60 2.45 -19.39
N PHE A 342 -10.61 1.63 -19.12
CA PHE A 342 -11.01 1.16 -17.78
C PHE A 342 -9.82 0.64 -16.97
N TRP A 343 -8.90 -0.10 -17.61
CA TRP A 343 -7.70 -0.64 -16.98
C TRP A 343 -6.67 0.43 -16.57
N ALA A 344 -6.56 1.53 -17.32
CA ALA A 344 -5.68 2.64 -16.96
C ALA A 344 -6.23 3.42 -15.77
N LYS A 345 -7.56 3.63 -15.71
CA LYS A 345 -8.25 4.19 -14.54
C LYS A 345 -8.12 3.30 -13.32
N CYS A 346 -8.35 1.99 -13.44
CA CYS A 346 -8.18 1.03 -12.35
C CYS A 346 -6.72 0.99 -11.84
N ARG A 347 -5.73 1.05 -12.73
CA ARG A 347 -4.31 1.04 -12.35
C ARG A 347 -3.86 2.33 -11.66
N ALA A 348 -4.32 3.49 -12.15
CA ALA A 348 -4.04 4.78 -11.51
C ALA A 348 -4.69 4.86 -10.13
N ASN A 349 -5.95 4.42 -10.03
CA ASN A 349 -6.69 4.36 -8.76
C ASN A 349 -6.02 3.38 -7.79
N TYR A 350 -5.69 2.16 -8.22
CA TYR A 350 -5.02 1.17 -7.37
C TYR A 350 -3.72 1.71 -6.77
N ARG A 351 -2.89 2.40 -7.57
CA ARG A 351 -1.63 2.96 -7.07
C ARG A 351 -1.84 4.14 -6.12
N PHE A 352 -2.85 4.96 -6.36
CA PHE A 352 -3.23 6.05 -5.46
C PHE A 352 -3.72 5.51 -4.11
N TYR A 353 -4.58 4.49 -4.12
CA TYR A 353 -5.11 3.87 -2.89
C TYR A 353 -4.09 3.01 -2.15
N MET A 354 -3.17 2.31 -2.83
CA MET A 354 -2.21 1.42 -2.16
C MET A 354 -0.95 2.12 -1.64
N LYS A 355 -0.55 3.28 -2.21
CA LYS A 355 0.66 4.00 -1.80
C LYS A 355 0.73 4.29 -0.29
N PRO A 356 -0.37 4.70 0.38
CA PRO A 356 -0.41 4.91 1.82
C PRO A 356 -0.30 3.64 2.67
N TYR A 357 -0.44 2.43 2.12
CA TYR A 357 -0.35 1.17 2.88
C TYR A 357 1.03 0.51 2.78
N LEU A 358 1.92 1.02 1.92
CA LEU A 358 3.26 0.45 1.70
C LEU A 358 4.15 0.48 2.94
N PHE A 359 3.92 1.37 3.91
CA PHE A 359 4.69 1.39 5.16
C PHE A 359 4.54 0.09 5.96
N ILE A 360 3.36 -0.55 5.89
CA ILE A 360 3.04 -1.80 6.58
C ILE A 360 3.88 -2.95 6.03
N LEU A 361 4.03 -3.00 4.71
CA LEU A 361 4.84 -4.02 4.02
C LEU A 361 6.34 -3.80 4.22
N ASN A 362 6.77 -2.55 4.44
CA ASN A 362 8.17 -2.20 4.66
C ASN A 362 8.64 -2.47 6.10
N ARG A 363 7.75 -2.37 7.10
CA ARG A 363 8.11 -2.60 8.52
C ARG A 363 7.92 -4.08 8.91
N LYS A 364 9.01 -4.86 8.87
CA LYS A 364 9.07 -6.27 9.34
C LYS A 364 8.35 -6.58 10.66
N PRO A 365 8.54 -5.80 11.76
CA PRO A 365 7.87 -6.09 13.03
C PRO A 365 6.34 -5.96 12.95
N VAL A 366 5.83 -5.04 12.13
CA VAL A 366 4.39 -4.86 11.89
C VAL A 366 3.85 -6.08 11.14
N LEU A 367 4.52 -6.51 10.07
CA LEU A 367 4.10 -7.68 9.28
C LEU A 367 4.03 -8.97 10.13
N LEU A 368 4.99 -9.19 11.04
CA LEU A 368 4.99 -10.34 11.95
C LEU A 368 3.80 -10.30 12.91
N LEU A 369 3.45 -9.12 13.46
CA LEU A 369 2.27 -9.00 14.31
C LEU A 369 0.97 -9.16 13.50
N LEU A 370 0.95 -8.76 12.22
CA LEU A 370 -0.18 -9.01 11.32
C LEU A 370 -0.44 -10.50 11.06
N THR A 371 0.60 -11.32 10.90
CA THR A 371 0.41 -12.78 10.78
C THR A 371 -0.14 -13.40 12.07
N ALA A 372 0.20 -12.84 13.24
CA ALA A 372 -0.37 -13.27 14.51
C ALA A 372 -1.90 -13.02 14.57
N PHE A 373 -2.38 -11.88 14.05
CA PHE A 373 -3.83 -11.62 13.94
C PHE A 373 -4.52 -12.60 13.00
N LEU A 374 -3.89 -12.94 11.87
CA LEU A 374 -4.42 -13.91 10.93
C LEU A 374 -4.61 -15.29 11.58
N VAL A 375 -3.57 -15.79 12.25
CA VAL A 375 -3.60 -17.12 12.91
C VAL A 375 -4.60 -17.14 14.07
N TYR A 376 -4.65 -16.08 14.88
CA TYR A 376 -5.63 -15.97 15.96
C TYR A 376 -7.06 -16.04 15.43
N ARG A 377 -7.38 -15.31 14.35
CA ARG A 377 -8.70 -15.37 13.74
C ARG A 377 -8.97 -16.69 13.05
N LEU A 378 -7.97 -17.30 12.42
CA LEU A 378 -8.12 -18.62 11.83
C LEU A 378 -8.55 -19.65 12.89
N SER A 379 -7.91 -19.62 14.06
CA SER A 379 -8.29 -20.48 15.18
C SER A 379 -9.66 -20.13 15.75
N ARG A 380 -9.94 -18.85 16.04
CA ARG A 380 -11.23 -18.44 16.63
C ARG A 380 -12.42 -18.61 15.68
N GLY A 381 -12.20 -18.51 14.37
CA GLY A 381 -13.19 -18.80 13.33
C GLY A 381 -13.72 -20.23 13.35
N SER A 382 -13.03 -21.14 14.06
CA SER A 382 -13.46 -22.53 14.28
C SER A 382 -14.33 -22.75 15.51
N SER A 383 -14.68 -21.71 16.27
CA SER A 383 -15.30 -21.87 17.59
C SER A 383 -16.62 -22.66 17.55
N TRP A 384 -17.35 -22.61 16.43
CA TRP A 384 -18.59 -23.35 16.20
C TRP A 384 -18.37 -24.86 15.96
N PHE A 385 -17.24 -25.26 15.36
CA PHE A 385 -16.87 -26.68 15.24
C PHE A 385 -16.61 -27.32 16.60
N LEU A 386 -16.28 -26.53 17.64
CA LEU A 386 -16.00 -27.09 18.94
C LEU A 386 -17.22 -27.78 19.56
N THR A 387 -18.41 -27.19 19.38
CA THR A 387 -19.67 -27.80 19.86
C THR A 387 -19.92 -29.15 19.17
N GLN A 388 -19.71 -29.21 17.85
CA GLN A 388 -19.82 -30.46 17.08
C GLN A 388 -18.77 -31.48 17.52
N TYR A 389 -17.51 -31.07 17.64
CA TYR A 389 -16.41 -31.93 18.08
C TYR A 389 -16.67 -32.57 19.44
N ILE A 390 -17.07 -31.79 20.45
CA ILE A 390 -17.37 -32.30 21.80
C ILE A 390 -18.48 -33.35 21.72
N SER A 391 -19.53 -33.07 20.94
CA SER A 391 -20.65 -33.99 20.78
C SER A 391 -20.25 -35.30 20.09
N THR A 392 -19.46 -35.23 19.02
CA THR A 392 -18.97 -36.42 18.29
C THR A 392 -17.94 -37.23 19.06
N ARG A 393 -17.06 -36.57 19.82
CA ARG A 393 -15.92 -37.22 20.48
C ARG A 393 -16.29 -37.88 21.79
N TYR A 394 -17.17 -37.24 22.57
CA TYR A 394 -17.55 -37.69 23.91
C TYR A 394 -18.99 -38.18 24.02
N HIS A 395 -19.71 -38.27 22.89
CA HIS A 395 -21.13 -38.67 22.84
C HIS A 395 -22.03 -37.82 23.73
N TRP A 396 -21.66 -36.56 23.95
CA TRP A 396 -22.50 -35.59 24.64
C TRP A 396 -23.58 -35.06 23.70
N THR A 397 -24.73 -34.69 24.26
CA THR A 397 -25.76 -33.99 23.49
C THR A 397 -25.21 -32.64 23.02
N LEU A 398 -25.64 -32.17 21.85
CA LEU A 398 -25.24 -30.86 21.33
C LEU A 398 -25.64 -29.72 22.28
N ALA A 399 -26.73 -29.86 23.03
CA ALA A 399 -27.14 -28.91 24.06
C ALA A 399 -26.11 -28.82 25.21
N GLN A 400 -25.65 -29.97 25.73
CA GLN A 400 -24.60 -30.01 26.76
C GLN A 400 -23.25 -29.47 26.25
N ALA A 401 -22.88 -29.82 25.01
CA ALA A 401 -21.68 -29.31 24.37
C ALA A 401 -21.75 -27.79 24.19
N ASN A 402 -22.89 -27.26 23.74
CA ASN A 402 -23.10 -25.82 23.54
C ASN A 402 -23.02 -25.07 24.87
N MET A 403 -23.59 -25.62 25.94
CA MET A 403 -23.49 -25.05 27.28
C MET A 403 -22.04 -25.00 27.79
N LEU A 404 -21.24 -26.04 27.55
CA LEU A 404 -19.83 -26.05 27.93
C LEU A 404 -19.04 -24.99 27.14
N VAL A 405 -19.29 -24.87 25.85
CA VAL A 405 -18.68 -23.86 24.96
C VAL A 405 -19.09 -22.43 25.35
N ALA A 406 -20.34 -22.25 25.78
CA ALA A 406 -20.88 -20.99 26.26
C ALA A 406 -20.20 -20.50 27.54
N SER A 407 -19.62 -21.37 28.36
CA SER A 407 -18.98 -21.00 29.65
C SER A 407 -17.64 -20.26 29.53
N ARG A 408 -17.10 -20.05 28.31
CA ARG A 408 -15.81 -19.35 28.11
C ARG A 408 -15.77 -17.91 28.68
N PRO A 409 -16.81 -17.08 28.58
CA PRO A 409 -16.79 -15.74 29.18
C PRO A 409 -16.60 -15.76 30.70
N THR A 410 -17.04 -16.81 31.40
CA THR A 410 -16.85 -16.98 32.86
C THR A 410 -15.37 -16.98 33.26
N VAL A 411 -14.47 -17.42 32.38
CA VAL A 411 -13.02 -17.35 32.60
C VAL A 411 -12.43 -16.07 32.01
N SER A 412 -12.90 -15.64 30.84
CA SER A 412 -12.35 -14.46 30.14
C SER A 412 -12.56 -13.16 30.92
N ILE A 413 -13.74 -12.98 31.51
CA ILE A 413 -14.11 -11.75 32.25
C ILE A 413 -13.19 -11.54 33.47
N PRO A 414 -13.01 -12.52 34.40
CA PRO A 414 -12.06 -12.38 35.50
C PRO A 414 -10.61 -12.14 35.05
N VAL A 415 -10.18 -12.80 33.97
CA VAL A 415 -8.84 -12.61 33.41
C VAL A 415 -8.65 -11.16 32.94
N PHE A 416 -9.63 -10.56 32.28
CA PHE A 416 -9.54 -9.17 31.81
C PHE A 416 -9.71 -8.13 32.92
N LEU A 417 -10.63 -8.36 33.86
CA LEU A 417 -10.90 -7.43 34.95
C LEU A 417 -9.81 -7.42 36.03
N TRP A 418 -9.33 -8.60 36.41
CA TRP A 418 -8.41 -8.75 37.54
C TRP A 418 -7.07 -9.37 37.12
N GLY A 419 -7.08 -10.39 36.26
CA GLY A 419 -5.87 -11.12 35.88
C GLY A 419 -4.80 -10.25 35.21
N LEU A 420 -5.12 -9.62 34.07
CA LEU A 420 -4.16 -8.80 33.32
C LEU A 420 -3.69 -7.57 34.12
N PRO A 421 -4.56 -6.80 34.80
CA PRO A 421 -4.13 -5.66 35.63
C PRO A 421 -3.26 -6.10 36.81
N TYR A 422 -3.61 -7.20 37.48
CA TYR A 422 -2.83 -7.75 38.59
C TYR A 422 -1.43 -8.17 38.12
N LEU A 423 -1.33 -8.91 37.02
CA LEU A 423 -0.05 -9.33 36.44
C LEU A 423 0.81 -8.13 36.03
N LYS A 424 0.21 -7.10 35.44
CA LYS A 424 0.91 -5.89 34.99
C LYS A 424 1.44 -5.03 36.14
N LYS A 425 0.73 -5.00 37.28
CA LYS A 425 1.09 -4.18 38.46
C LYS A 425 2.02 -4.92 39.44
N TYR A 426 1.75 -6.20 39.70
CA TYR A 426 2.39 -6.94 40.80
C TYR A 426 3.37 -8.03 40.36
N ALA A 427 3.11 -8.72 39.23
CA ALA A 427 3.96 -9.84 38.79
C ALA A 427 5.13 -9.40 37.89
N LEU A 428 4.95 -8.31 37.13
CA LEU A 428 5.97 -7.79 36.23
C LEU A 428 6.83 -6.72 36.90
N ASN A 429 8.15 -6.84 36.73
CA ASN A 429 9.14 -5.94 37.32
C ASN A 429 8.74 -4.46 37.10
N PRO A 430 8.63 -3.64 38.18
CA PRO A 430 8.19 -2.25 38.08
C PRO A 430 8.99 -1.42 37.07
N ARG A 431 10.28 -1.75 36.89
CA ARG A 431 11.24 -1.04 36.04
C ARG A 431 11.04 -1.21 34.52
N ARG A 432 10.19 -2.15 34.08
CA ARG A 432 9.92 -2.37 32.64
C ARG A 432 8.93 -1.36 32.07
N THR A 433 9.11 -0.98 30.81
CA THR A 433 8.17 -0.09 30.10
C THR A 433 6.81 -0.76 29.90
N THR A 434 5.75 0.03 29.74
CA THR A 434 4.38 -0.47 29.51
C THR A 434 4.30 -1.43 28.32
N THR A 435 5.03 -1.14 27.24
CA THR A 435 5.10 -1.96 26.01
C THR A 435 5.89 -3.25 26.21
N GLU A 436 6.97 -3.24 27.00
CA GLU A 436 7.70 -4.47 27.37
C GLU A 436 6.84 -5.41 28.23
N LYS A 437 6.04 -4.85 29.14
CA LYS A 437 5.08 -5.62 29.95
C LYS A 437 4.01 -6.25 29.06
N ASP A 438 3.46 -5.49 28.11
CA ASP A 438 2.50 -6.00 27.13
C ASP A 438 3.11 -7.11 26.25
N LEU A 439 4.38 -6.98 25.84
CA LEU A 439 5.08 -8.02 25.08
C LEU A 439 5.26 -9.30 25.90
N TRP A 440 5.69 -9.22 27.16
CA TRP A 440 5.81 -10.41 28.01
C TRP A 440 4.45 -11.08 28.23
N LEU A 441 3.41 -10.29 28.46
CA LEU A 441 2.06 -10.81 28.66
C LEU A 441 1.52 -11.44 27.37
N SER A 442 1.81 -10.88 26.19
CA SER A 442 1.45 -11.48 24.91
C SER A 442 2.15 -12.83 24.68
N ARG A 443 3.42 -12.98 25.11
CA ARG A 443 4.17 -14.24 25.08
C ARG A 443 3.57 -15.30 26.00
N ALA A 444 3.14 -14.90 27.20
CA ALA A 444 2.43 -15.81 28.10
C ALA A 444 1.07 -16.22 27.50
N SER A 445 0.29 -15.28 26.97
CA SER A 445 -1.02 -15.56 26.38
C SER A 445 -0.95 -16.49 25.17
N ILE A 446 0.04 -16.33 24.27
CA ILE A 446 0.18 -17.22 23.10
C ILE A 446 0.62 -18.64 23.50
N LEU A 447 1.40 -18.80 24.57
CA LEU A 447 1.70 -20.11 25.13
C LEU A 447 0.45 -20.78 25.70
N CYS A 448 -0.38 -20.04 26.45
CA CYS A 448 -1.68 -20.52 26.92
C CYS A 448 -2.59 -20.92 25.75
N LEU A 449 -2.64 -20.14 24.67
CA LEU A 449 -3.38 -20.50 23.46
C LEU A 449 -2.84 -21.78 22.81
N THR A 450 -1.52 -21.92 22.70
CA THR A 450 -0.88 -23.08 22.07
C THR A 450 -1.16 -24.35 22.86
N ILE A 451 -0.91 -24.34 24.17
CA ILE A 451 -1.08 -25.48 25.09
C ILE A 451 -2.56 -25.83 25.24
N GLY A 452 -3.43 -24.83 25.44
CA GLY A 452 -4.86 -25.06 25.60
C GLY A 452 -5.51 -25.62 24.33
N THR A 453 -5.15 -25.11 23.16
CA THR A 453 -5.64 -25.62 21.87
C THR A 453 -5.13 -27.03 21.59
N LEU A 454 -3.86 -27.32 21.91
CA LEU A 454 -3.32 -28.67 21.80
C LEU A 454 -4.07 -29.64 22.73
N GLY A 455 -4.28 -29.22 23.98
CA GLY A 455 -5.01 -30.00 24.98
C GLY A 455 -6.44 -30.35 24.52
N ILE A 456 -7.15 -29.42 23.89
CA ILE A 456 -8.48 -29.68 23.31
C ILE A 456 -8.41 -30.81 22.27
N GLY A 457 -7.44 -30.77 21.35
CA GLY A 457 -7.28 -31.80 20.32
C GLY A 457 -6.84 -33.17 20.86
N LEU A 458 -5.99 -33.19 21.89
CA LEU A 458 -5.45 -34.44 22.47
C LEU A 458 -6.33 -35.06 23.56
N SER A 459 -7.28 -34.30 24.11
CA SER A 459 -8.03 -34.70 25.31
C SER A 459 -8.87 -35.98 25.11
N PRO A 460 -8.59 -37.08 25.85
CA PRO A 460 -9.35 -38.32 25.72
C PRO A 460 -10.68 -38.32 26.47
N SER A 461 -10.87 -37.43 27.44
CA SER A 461 -12.10 -37.31 28.23
C SER A 461 -12.47 -35.86 28.52
N VAL A 462 -13.75 -35.62 28.85
CA VAL A 462 -14.25 -34.27 29.18
C VAL A 462 -13.53 -33.68 30.39
N ALA A 463 -13.10 -34.51 31.35
CA ALA A 463 -12.32 -34.07 32.51
C ALA A 463 -10.98 -33.43 32.12
N THR A 464 -10.35 -33.87 31.02
CA THR A 464 -9.13 -33.28 30.47
C THR A 464 -9.39 -32.14 29.47
N LEU A 465 -10.58 -32.10 28.87
CA LEU A 465 -11.03 -31.06 27.97
C LEU A 465 -11.28 -29.73 28.70
N ILE A 466 -12.00 -29.76 29.82
CA ILE A 466 -12.36 -28.56 30.61
C ILE A 466 -11.12 -27.74 31.00
N PRO A 467 -10.08 -28.29 31.65
CA PRO A 467 -8.88 -27.52 31.99
C PRO A 467 -8.16 -27.01 30.74
N SER A 468 -8.16 -27.76 29.64
CA SER A 468 -7.58 -27.31 28.36
C SER A 468 -8.32 -26.10 27.77
N MET A 469 -9.66 -26.09 27.86
CA MET A 469 -10.50 -24.95 27.48
C MET A 469 -10.27 -23.74 28.39
N ILE A 470 -10.10 -23.93 29.70
CA ILE A 470 -9.78 -22.85 30.66
C ILE A 470 -8.42 -22.22 30.31
N ILE A 471 -7.40 -23.05 30.03
CA ILE A 471 -6.06 -22.59 29.63
C ILE A 471 -6.14 -21.82 28.30
N GLN A 472 -6.85 -22.35 27.30
CA GLN A 472 -7.05 -21.66 26.01
C GLN A 472 -7.74 -20.31 26.22
N THR A 473 -8.77 -20.27 27.06
CA THR A 473 -9.59 -19.07 27.30
C THR A 473 -8.82 -17.99 28.04
N SER A 474 -7.95 -18.38 28.99
CA SER A 474 -7.02 -17.47 29.66
C SER A 474 -6.04 -16.79 28.67
N GLY A 475 -5.73 -17.44 27.54
CA GLY A 475 -4.91 -16.89 26.47
C GLY A 475 -5.63 -15.90 25.53
N SER A 476 -6.94 -15.70 25.68
CA SER A 476 -7.74 -14.83 24.80
C SER A 476 -7.28 -13.37 24.76
N GLY A 477 -6.60 -12.91 25.82
CA GLY A 477 -6.01 -11.57 25.93
C GLY A 477 -4.93 -11.24 24.89
N PHE A 478 -4.37 -12.26 24.24
CA PHE A 478 -3.32 -12.13 23.24
C PHE A 478 -3.64 -11.08 22.17
N VAL A 479 -4.84 -11.14 21.57
CA VAL A 479 -5.22 -10.24 20.47
C VAL A 479 -5.22 -8.77 20.88
N PHE A 480 -5.63 -8.47 22.12
CA PHE A 480 -5.66 -7.11 22.65
C PHE A 480 -4.25 -6.59 22.96
N LEU A 481 -3.40 -7.44 23.53
CA LEU A 481 -2.01 -7.11 23.84
C LEU A 481 -1.18 -6.89 22.56
N THR A 482 -1.34 -7.77 21.57
CA THR A 482 -0.72 -7.61 20.24
C THR A 482 -1.23 -6.35 19.55
N ARG A 483 -2.51 -5.99 19.71
CA ARG A 483 -3.08 -4.75 19.18
C ARG A 483 -2.50 -3.50 19.87
N SER A 484 -2.28 -3.54 21.19
CA SER A 484 -1.54 -2.49 21.91
C SER A 484 -0.13 -2.33 21.32
N ILE A 485 0.63 -3.42 21.21
CA ILE A 485 2.02 -3.38 20.72
C ILE A 485 2.10 -2.85 19.29
N ILE A 486 1.31 -3.37 18.35
CA ILE A 486 1.39 -2.97 16.94
C ILE A 486 1.08 -1.48 16.73
N THR A 487 0.20 -0.90 17.56
CA THR A 487 -0.14 0.53 17.48
C THR A 487 1.00 1.44 17.93
N THR A 488 1.88 0.97 18.82
CA THR A 488 3.07 1.71 19.25
C THR A 488 4.21 1.71 18.21
N LEU A 489 4.13 0.85 17.20
CA LEU A 489 5.14 0.74 16.12
C LEU A 489 4.84 1.63 14.91
N VAL A 490 3.71 2.33 14.92
CA VAL A 490 3.16 3.09 13.80
C VAL A 490 2.90 4.52 14.25
N GLU A 491 3.16 5.49 13.38
CA GLU A 491 2.93 6.90 13.67
C GLU A 491 1.43 7.21 13.78
N ARG A 492 1.07 8.24 14.57
CA ARG A 492 -0.33 8.53 14.95
C ARG A 492 -1.24 8.73 13.73
N ASP A 493 -0.70 9.32 12.67
CA ASP A 493 -1.34 9.60 11.37
C ASP A 493 -1.59 8.34 10.51
N GLU A 494 -0.93 7.21 10.80
CA GLU A 494 -1.13 5.95 10.07
C GLU A 494 -1.92 4.89 10.84
N THR A 495 -2.32 5.17 12.09
CA THR A 495 -3.05 4.23 12.96
C THR A 495 -4.40 3.79 12.40
N ALA A 496 -5.17 4.71 11.81
CA ALA A 496 -6.45 4.39 11.19
C ALA A 496 -6.28 3.38 10.03
N ARG A 497 -5.25 3.59 9.19
CA ARG A 497 -4.91 2.68 8.09
C ARG A 497 -4.51 1.30 8.64
N LEU A 498 -3.73 1.25 9.71
CA LEU A 498 -3.35 -0.01 10.36
C LEU A 498 -4.57 -0.82 10.84
N TYR A 499 -5.54 -0.19 11.49
CA TYR A 499 -6.75 -0.87 11.93
C TYR A 499 -7.56 -1.44 10.77
N THR A 500 -7.71 -0.69 9.67
CA THR A 500 -8.40 -1.23 8.48
C THR A 500 -7.69 -2.48 7.93
N VAL A 501 -6.36 -2.51 7.91
CA VAL A 501 -5.60 -3.68 7.46
C VAL A 501 -5.73 -4.86 8.42
N ILE A 502 -5.72 -4.61 9.73
CA ILE A 502 -5.97 -5.65 10.73
C ILE A 502 -7.34 -6.29 10.46
N GLU A 503 -8.40 -5.50 10.32
CA GLU A 503 -9.76 -6.03 10.11
C GLU A 503 -9.91 -6.78 8.78
N ILE A 504 -9.25 -6.32 7.70
CA ILE A 504 -9.21 -7.06 6.42
C ILE A 504 -8.54 -8.42 6.60
N ILE A 505 -7.38 -8.47 7.27
CA ILE A 505 -6.65 -9.72 7.54
C ILE A 505 -7.48 -10.65 8.43
N GLN A 506 -8.17 -10.11 9.42
CA GLN A 506 -9.04 -10.87 10.30
C GLN A 506 -10.24 -11.47 9.56
N SER A 507 -10.83 -10.72 8.63
CA SER A 507 -11.91 -11.18 7.76
C SER A 507 -11.43 -12.29 6.82
N PHE A 508 -10.26 -12.11 6.21
CA PHE A 508 -9.62 -13.14 5.40
C PHE A 508 -9.34 -14.42 6.21
N GLY A 509 -8.87 -14.27 7.45
CA GLY A 509 -8.66 -15.38 8.37
C GLY A 509 -9.91 -16.22 8.63
N ASN A 510 -11.08 -15.60 8.76
CA ASN A 510 -12.36 -16.32 8.93
C ASN A 510 -12.75 -17.13 7.68
N VAL A 511 -12.56 -16.55 6.49
CA VAL A 511 -12.85 -17.22 5.21
C VAL A 511 -11.93 -18.44 5.02
N VAL A 512 -10.63 -18.27 5.29
CA VAL A 512 -9.65 -19.36 5.23
C VAL A 512 -9.92 -20.42 6.30
N ALA A 513 -10.31 -20.03 7.52
CA ALA A 513 -10.69 -20.96 8.58
C ALA A 513 -11.85 -21.87 8.14
N SER A 514 -12.87 -21.28 7.53
CA SER A 514 -14.07 -22.02 7.09
C SER A 514 -13.72 -23.13 6.09
N LEU A 515 -12.80 -22.91 5.16
CA LEU A 515 -12.38 -23.95 4.21
C LEU A 515 -11.39 -24.95 4.83
N SER A 516 -10.33 -24.44 5.45
CA SER A 516 -9.23 -25.28 5.96
C SER A 516 -9.66 -26.17 7.13
N ILE A 517 -10.49 -25.67 8.03
CA ILE A 517 -10.89 -26.43 9.22
C ILE A 517 -11.98 -27.42 8.87
N THR A 518 -12.89 -27.09 7.95
CA THR A 518 -13.87 -28.06 7.44
C THR A 518 -13.19 -29.28 6.86
N THR A 519 -12.21 -29.09 5.97
CA THR A 519 -11.52 -30.21 5.31
C THR A 519 -10.69 -31.04 6.28
N VAL A 520 -9.97 -30.39 7.19
CA VAL A 520 -9.15 -31.08 8.20
C VAL A 520 -10.03 -31.79 9.23
N PHE A 521 -11.16 -31.22 9.61
CA PHE A 521 -12.12 -31.87 10.52
C PHE A 521 -12.78 -33.08 9.86
N GLN A 522 -13.19 -32.98 8.60
CA GLN A 522 -13.67 -34.14 7.82
C GLN A 522 -12.62 -35.24 7.71
N LEU A 523 -11.36 -34.88 7.45
CA LEU A 523 -10.25 -35.83 7.44
C LEU A 523 -10.07 -36.50 8.81
N GLY A 524 -10.15 -35.72 9.90
CA GLY A 524 -10.09 -36.23 11.27
C GLY A 524 -11.21 -37.21 11.61
N LEU A 525 -12.43 -36.94 11.15
CA LEU A 525 -13.58 -37.83 11.32
C LEU A 525 -13.39 -39.16 10.55
N ARG A 526 -12.85 -39.11 9.33
CA ARG A 526 -12.55 -40.32 8.53
C ARG A 526 -11.47 -41.19 9.14
N LEU A 527 -10.43 -40.58 9.70
CA LEU A 527 -9.33 -41.29 10.35
C LEU A 527 -9.74 -41.86 11.71
N GLY A 528 -10.72 -41.24 12.39
CA GLY A 528 -11.29 -41.73 13.63
C GLY A 528 -10.35 -41.69 14.84
N GLY A 529 -10.89 -42.07 16.00
CA GLY A 529 -10.13 -42.18 17.25
C GLY A 529 -9.45 -40.88 17.68
N PHE A 530 -8.13 -40.90 17.83
CA PHE A 530 -7.32 -39.75 18.21
C PHE A 530 -7.32 -38.63 17.16
N TRP A 531 -7.46 -38.97 15.88
CA TRP A 531 -7.37 -38.02 14.77
C TRP A 531 -8.59 -37.11 14.62
N ILE A 532 -9.67 -37.36 15.36
CA ILE A 532 -10.85 -36.47 15.39
C ILE A 532 -10.46 -35.04 15.85
N GLY A 533 -9.44 -34.92 16.70
CA GLY A 533 -8.89 -33.64 17.18
C GLY A 533 -7.92 -32.93 16.21
N LEU A 534 -7.72 -33.44 14.99
CA LEU A 534 -6.68 -32.97 14.05
C LEU A 534 -6.79 -31.47 13.73
N ALA A 535 -8.00 -30.91 13.65
CA ALA A 535 -8.20 -29.48 13.42
C ALA A 535 -7.60 -28.60 14.53
N TRP A 536 -7.74 -29.01 15.81
CA TRP A 536 -7.15 -28.33 16.95
C TRP A 536 -5.63 -28.53 17.02
N MET A 537 -5.14 -29.70 16.61
CA MET A 537 -3.70 -29.94 16.50
C MET A 537 -3.07 -29.04 15.41
N MET A 538 -3.72 -28.90 14.26
CA MET A 538 -3.29 -27.99 13.19
C MET A 538 -3.23 -26.54 13.70
N THR A 539 -4.30 -26.04 14.32
CA THR A 539 -4.33 -24.66 14.83
C THR A 539 -3.32 -24.43 15.96
N SER A 540 -3.08 -25.42 16.82
CA SER A 540 -2.01 -25.36 17.83
C SER A 540 -0.62 -25.27 17.19
N SER A 541 -0.36 -26.03 16.12
CA SER A 541 0.92 -25.94 15.40
C SER A 541 1.16 -24.54 14.81
N LEU A 542 0.11 -23.90 14.28
CA LEU A 542 0.17 -22.53 13.80
C LEU A 542 0.41 -21.54 14.95
N PHE A 543 -0.23 -21.73 16.10
CA PHE A 543 0.05 -20.92 17.28
C PHE A 543 1.48 -21.10 17.79
N CYS A 544 2.05 -22.30 17.72
CA CYS A 544 3.44 -22.56 18.06
C CYS A 544 4.41 -21.79 17.15
N MET A 545 4.14 -21.75 15.83
CA MET A 545 4.92 -20.95 14.88
C MET A 545 4.87 -19.45 15.22
N VAL A 546 3.68 -18.94 15.55
CA VAL A 546 3.50 -17.54 15.98
C VAL A 546 4.18 -17.27 17.32
N ALA A 547 4.09 -18.21 18.26
CA ALA A 547 4.75 -18.12 19.56
C ALA A 547 6.27 -18.00 19.40
N ALA A 548 6.87 -18.85 18.55
CA ALA A 548 8.27 -18.77 18.21
C ALA A 548 8.63 -17.41 17.59
N ALA A 549 7.84 -16.94 16.62
CA ALA A 549 8.05 -15.65 15.97
C ALA A 549 8.01 -14.46 16.97
N ILE A 550 7.06 -14.46 17.91
CA ILE A 550 6.92 -13.43 18.94
C ILE A 550 7.99 -13.55 20.04
N TRP A 551 8.55 -14.74 20.25
CA TRP A 551 9.68 -14.92 21.15
C TRP A 551 10.95 -14.27 20.60
N PHE A 552 11.17 -14.37 19.29
CA PHE A 552 12.29 -13.70 18.60
C PHE A 552 12.05 -12.21 18.35
N PHE A 553 10.79 -11.76 18.45
CA PHE A 553 10.45 -10.34 18.30
C PHE A 553 11.12 -9.49 19.39
N ARG A 554 11.86 -8.47 18.98
CA ARG A 554 12.44 -7.45 19.86
C ARG A 554 11.83 -6.09 19.54
N LEU A 555 11.50 -5.34 20.59
CA LEU A 555 11.05 -3.97 20.44
C LEU A 555 12.21 -3.11 19.91
N PRO A 556 11.96 -2.18 18.99
CA PRO A 556 12.97 -1.18 18.63
C PRO A 556 13.35 -0.38 19.88
N PRO A 557 14.64 -0.04 20.06
CA PRO A 557 15.07 0.75 21.20
C PRO A 557 14.32 2.07 21.20
N THR A 558 13.72 2.43 22.33
CA THR A 558 13.07 3.72 22.51
C THR A 558 14.11 4.81 22.24
N PRO A 559 13.84 5.80 21.35
CA PRO A 559 14.74 6.93 21.22
C PRO A 559 14.86 7.59 22.58
N GLN A 560 16.08 7.61 23.12
CA GLN A 560 16.40 8.41 24.30
C GLN A 560 16.10 9.86 23.92
N THR A 561 15.19 10.51 24.63
CA THR A 561 15.11 11.97 24.59
C THR A 561 16.50 12.48 24.99
N PRO A 562 17.22 13.22 24.14
CA PRO A 562 18.48 13.80 24.56
C PRO A 562 18.16 14.70 25.76
N GLU A 563 18.75 14.35 26.89
CA GLU A 563 18.88 15.25 28.02
C GLU A 563 19.59 16.50 27.48
N PHE A 564 18.92 17.64 27.52
CA PHE A 564 19.46 18.93 27.11
C PHE A 564 20.63 19.28 28.04
N VAL A 565 21.81 18.75 27.72
CA VAL A 565 23.07 19.25 28.24
C VAL A 565 23.53 20.29 27.24
N VAL A 566 23.35 21.56 27.62
CA VAL A 566 24.05 22.69 27.01
C VAL A 566 25.54 22.49 27.32
N GLY A 567 26.23 21.84 26.40
CA GLY A 567 27.69 21.77 26.38
C GLY A 567 28.17 22.69 25.28
N GLU A 568 28.78 23.82 25.66
CA GLU A 568 29.67 24.59 24.81
C GLU A 568 30.71 23.64 24.19
N PHE A 569 30.90 23.71 22.87
CA PHE A 569 32.08 23.14 22.23
C PHE A 569 32.56 24.04 21.10
N ASP A 570 33.87 24.28 21.19
CA ASP A 570 34.72 25.18 20.42
C ASP A 570 34.60 25.05 18.90
N GLU A 571 34.76 26.20 18.23
CA GLU A 571 35.24 26.30 16.85
C GLU A 571 36.66 25.73 16.74
N GLY A 572 36.82 24.68 15.92
CA GLY A 572 38.14 24.15 15.60
C GLY A 572 38.07 23.08 14.51
N ASP A 573 38.45 23.47 13.29
CA ASP A 573 38.95 22.68 12.16
C ASP A 573 38.59 21.18 12.07
N ASP A 574 37.74 20.83 11.10
CA ASP A 574 37.78 19.52 10.44
C ASP A 574 37.50 19.65 8.94
N LEU A 575 38.60 19.79 8.18
CA LEU A 575 38.66 19.79 6.73
C LEU A 575 38.80 18.34 6.20
N HIS A 576 37.73 17.53 6.24
CA HIS A 576 37.69 16.23 5.59
C HIS A 576 36.88 16.27 4.28
N GLY A 577 37.58 16.40 3.15
CA GLY A 577 37.00 16.38 1.82
C GLY A 577 36.32 15.05 1.49
N SER A 578 35.00 15.05 1.32
CA SER A 578 34.23 13.95 0.74
C SER A 578 34.53 13.85 -0.77
N GLY A 579 35.61 13.15 -1.13
CA GLY A 579 35.96 12.88 -2.53
C GLY A 579 34.93 11.97 -3.20
N ILE A 580 34.46 12.35 -4.40
CA ILE A 580 33.54 11.52 -5.20
C ILE A 580 34.35 10.42 -5.88
N ALA A 581 34.02 9.15 -5.64
CA ALA A 581 34.67 8.00 -6.27
C ALA A 581 33.80 7.42 -7.42
N PRO A 582 34.07 7.74 -8.70
CA PRO A 582 33.23 7.31 -9.84
C PRO A 582 33.43 5.85 -10.27
N PHE A 583 34.53 5.22 -9.87
CA PHE A 583 34.87 3.84 -10.27
C PHE A 583 34.55 2.78 -9.21
N LEU A 584 34.23 3.20 -7.98
CA LEU A 584 33.94 2.27 -6.89
C LEU A 584 32.57 1.60 -7.11
N PRO A 585 32.47 0.26 -7.06
CA PRO A 585 31.18 -0.42 -7.14
C PRO A 585 30.31 -0.05 -5.95
N ILE A 586 29.03 0.18 -6.20
CA ILE A 586 28.05 0.45 -5.15
C ILE A 586 27.63 -0.90 -4.56
N PRO A 587 27.77 -1.12 -3.24
CA PRO A 587 27.40 -2.39 -2.63
C PRO A 587 25.90 -2.65 -2.86
N ALA A 588 25.58 -3.85 -3.35
CA ALA A 588 24.20 -4.30 -3.46
C ALA A 588 23.59 -4.41 -2.04
N GLU A 589 22.29 -4.15 -1.93
CA GLU A 589 21.58 -4.33 -0.65
C GLU A 589 21.78 -5.75 -0.11
N PRO A 590 22.08 -5.92 1.19
CA PRO A 590 22.38 -7.23 1.76
C PRO A 590 21.21 -8.20 1.55
N LEU A 591 21.56 -9.46 1.27
CA LEU A 591 20.66 -10.60 1.11
C LEU A 591 19.99 -10.93 2.45
N GLY A 592 19.03 -10.10 2.86
CA GLY A 592 18.19 -10.38 4.02
C GLY A 592 17.15 -11.47 3.71
N ILE A 593 15.98 -11.38 4.33
CA ILE A 593 14.88 -12.36 4.21
C ILE A 593 14.28 -12.45 2.79
N GLN A 594 14.65 -11.53 1.88
CA GLN A 594 14.30 -11.62 0.46
C GLN A 594 15.20 -12.62 -0.31
N ALA A 595 16.21 -13.23 0.30
CA ALA A 595 17.08 -14.22 -0.34
C ALA A 595 16.31 -15.34 -1.08
N PRO A 596 15.31 -16.03 -0.49
CA PRO A 596 14.53 -17.04 -1.21
C PRO A 596 13.74 -16.45 -2.40
N LEU A 597 13.16 -15.25 -2.24
CA LEU A 597 12.45 -14.58 -3.34
C LEU A 597 13.40 -14.16 -4.46
N ARG A 598 14.58 -13.61 -4.13
CA ARG A 598 15.61 -13.18 -5.08
C ARG A 598 16.19 -14.37 -5.83
N LEU A 599 16.42 -15.49 -5.13
CA LEU A 599 16.85 -16.75 -5.73
C LEU A 599 15.76 -17.32 -6.66
N PHE A 600 14.50 -17.35 -6.20
CA PHE A 600 13.37 -17.79 -7.01
C PHE A 600 13.21 -16.95 -8.29
N LEU A 601 13.23 -15.62 -8.17
CA LEU A 601 13.13 -14.70 -9.31
C LEU A 601 14.31 -14.88 -10.28
N PHE A 602 15.53 -15.05 -9.76
CA PHE A 602 16.70 -15.31 -10.57
C PHE A 602 16.56 -16.64 -11.34
N CYS A 603 16.25 -17.74 -10.66
CA CYS A 603 16.09 -19.06 -11.28
C CYS A 603 14.95 -19.08 -12.31
N PHE A 604 13.85 -18.37 -12.07
CA PHE A 604 12.73 -18.28 -12.99
C PHE A 604 13.03 -17.41 -14.22
N ARG A 605 13.68 -16.26 -14.03
CA ARG A 605 13.92 -15.28 -15.10
C ARG A 605 15.14 -15.59 -15.95
N LEU A 606 16.17 -16.22 -15.38
CA LEU A 606 17.41 -16.56 -16.10
C LEU A 606 17.17 -17.36 -17.40
N PRO A 607 16.41 -18.48 -17.42
CA PRO A 607 16.18 -19.22 -18.66
C PRO A 607 15.40 -18.39 -19.69
N ILE A 608 14.40 -17.62 -19.26
CA ILE A 608 13.61 -16.73 -20.13
C ILE A 608 14.50 -15.62 -20.71
N PHE A 609 15.36 -15.01 -19.88
CA PHE A 609 16.25 -13.94 -20.31
C PHE A 609 17.26 -14.42 -21.34
N ILE A 610 17.88 -15.58 -21.09
CA ILE A 610 18.80 -16.22 -22.03
C ILE A 610 18.08 -16.55 -23.34
N PHE A 611 16.89 -17.16 -23.26
CA PHE A 611 16.11 -17.52 -24.44
C PHE A 611 15.77 -16.30 -25.31
N VAL A 612 15.23 -15.23 -24.72
CA VAL A 612 14.84 -14.01 -25.47
C VAL A 612 16.07 -13.31 -26.05
N THR A 613 17.16 -13.22 -25.28
CA THR A 613 18.41 -12.56 -25.74
C THR A 613 19.07 -13.34 -26.87
N LEU A 614 19.21 -14.67 -26.74
CA LEU A 614 19.75 -15.53 -27.79
C LEU A 614 18.85 -15.53 -29.03
N SER A 615 17.53 -15.61 -28.85
CA SER A 615 16.57 -15.55 -29.96
C SER A 615 16.71 -14.25 -30.75
N TYR A 616 16.93 -13.12 -30.08
CA TYR A 616 17.14 -11.83 -30.73
C TYR A 616 18.44 -11.78 -31.54
N PHE A 617 19.58 -12.09 -30.93
CA PHE A 617 20.89 -11.97 -31.59
C PHE A 617 21.19 -13.12 -32.59
N LEU A 618 20.62 -14.30 -32.42
CA LEU A 618 20.85 -15.43 -33.35
C LEU A 618 19.85 -15.46 -34.50
N PHE A 619 18.59 -15.06 -34.28
CA PHE A 619 17.52 -15.23 -35.28
C PHE A 619 16.82 -13.92 -35.65
N LEU A 620 16.21 -13.22 -34.69
CA LEU A 620 15.31 -12.09 -34.99
C LEU A 620 16.02 -10.88 -35.60
N GLN A 621 17.31 -10.66 -35.31
CA GLN A 621 18.04 -9.53 -35.90
C GLN A 621 18.29 -9.68 -37.40
N TRP A 622 18.37 -10.93 -37.89
CA TRP A 622 18.65 -11.27 -39.29
C TRP A 622 17.39 -11.38 -40.14
N LEU A 623 16.24 -11.62 -39.53
CA LEU A 623 14.96 -11.62 -40.22
C LEU A 623 14.55 -10.18 -40.61
N PRO A 624 13.89 -9.98 -41.78
CA PRO A 624 13.38 -8.69 -42.23
C PRO A 624 12.10 -8.29 -41.46
N ILE A 625 12.13 -8.43 -40.15
CA ILE A 625 11.09 -7.95 -39.25
C ILE A 625 11.22 -6.43 -39.26
N GLY A 626 10.17 -5.71 -39.65
CA GLY A 626 10.18 -4.24 -39.68
C GLY A 626 10.63 -3.61 -38.36
N SER A 627 10.94 -2.31 -38.37
CA SER A 627 11.47 -1.58 -37.21
C SER A 627 10.63 -1.75 -35.94
N LEU A 628 9.31 -1.91 -36.08
CA LEU A 628 8.39 -2.18 -34.98
C LEU A 628 8.66 -3.52 -34.27
N GLY A 629 8.89 -4.60 -35.02
CA GLY A 629 9.11 -5.92 -34.41
C GLY A 629 10.50 -6.03 -33.77
N LYS A 630 11.52 -5.36 -34.34
CA LYS A 630 12.83 -5.24 -33.69
C LYS A 630 12.74 -4.47 -32.37
N LYS A 631 12.01 -3.36 -32.35
CA LYS A 631 11.75 -2.60 -31.11
C LYS A 631 10.97 -3.44 -30.10
N ALA A 632 9.93 -4.16 -30.52
CA ALA A 632 9.17 -5.03 -29.63
C ALA A 632 10.05 -6.12 -28.99
N ALA A 633 10.93 -6.76 -29.77
CA ALA A 633 11.86 -7.76 -29.23
C ALA A 633 12.86 -7.15 -28.21
N LEU A 634 13.38 -5.95 -28.47
CA LEU A 634 14.24 -5.23 -27.52
C LEU A 634 13.49 -4.86 -26.23
N TRP A 635 12.21 -4.47 -26.33
CA TRP A 635 11.35 -4.25 -25.18
C TRP A 635 11.08 -5.55 -24.40
N CYS A 636 10.98 -6.69 -25.06
CA CYS A 636 10.92 -7.99 -24.38
C CYS A 636 12.21 -8.27 -23.59
N ILE A 637 13.39 -7.98 -24.15
CA ILE A 637 14.67 -8.13 -23.43
C ILE A 637 14.71 -7.25 -22.18
N LEU A 638 14.20 -6.00 -22.23
CA LEU A 638 14.10 -5.11 -21.07
C LEU A 638 12.99 -5.54 -20.08
N GLY A 639 11.92 -6.15 -20.57
CA GLY A 639 10.77 -6.59 -19.77
C GLY A 639 11.07 -7.77 -18.86
N VAL A 640 11.91 -8.73 -19.28
CA VAL A 640 12.28 -9.91 -18.47
C VAL A 640 12.94 -9.55 -17.13
N PRO A 641 13.97 -8.67 -17.05
CA PRO A 641 14.49 -8.18 -15.77
C PRO A 641 13.54 -7.22 -15.07
N SER A 642 12.33 -7.01 -15.57
CA SER A 642 11.31 -6.12 -15.00
C SER A 642 11.65 -4.63 -15.04
N ILE A 643 12.27 -4.18 -16.13
CA ILE A 643 12.43 -2.77 -16.47
C ILE A 643 11.16 -2.30 -17.19
N TRP A 644 10.05 -2.17 -16.46
CA TRP A 644 8.76 -1.72 -17.00
C TRP A 644 8.50 -0.22 -16.79
N TRP A 645 9.33 0.43 -15.97
CA TRP A 645 9.14 1.80 -15.54
C TRP A 645 10.27 2.69 -16.07
N ILE A 646 9.95 3.55 -17.03
CA ILE A 646 10.86 4.55 -17.58
C ILE A 646 10.28 5.95 -17.35
N ASP A 647 10.96 6.74 -16.53
CA ASP A 647 10.62 8.13 -16.27
C ASP A 647 11.40 9.03 -17.24
N LEU A 648 10.80 9.35 -18.38
CA LEU A 648 11.37 10.26 -19.38
C LEU A 648 11.00 11.71 -19.05
N GLN A 649 12.00 12.58 -18.95
CA GLN A 649 11.80 14.02 -18.79
C GLN A 649 12.75 14.77 -19.74
N VAL A 650 12.19 15.73 -20.47
CA VAL A 650 12.94 16.65 -21.33
C VAL A 650 13.10 17.96 -20.58
N ASP A 651 14.29 18.53 -20.61
CA ASP A 651 14.60 19.79 -19.94
C ASP A 651 13.77 20.95 -20.54
N GLY A 652 13.25 21.83 -19.68
CA GLY A 652 12.40 22.97 -20.09
C GLY A 652 10.90 22.69 -20.31
N VAL A 653 10.38 21.47 -20.10
CA VAL A 653 8.95 21.15 -20.32
C VAL A 653 8.25 20.70 -19.02
N ARG A 654 7.10 21.33 -18.67
CA ARG A 654 6.28 20.93 -17.50
C ARG A 654 5.65 19.54 -17.72
N LYS A 655 5.64 18.71 -16.67
CA LYS A 655 5.03 17.37 -16.66
C LYS A 655 3.55 17.45 -17.06
N GLY A 656 3.23 17.09 -18.30
CA GLY A 656 1.87 17.08 -18.84
C GLY A 656 1.72 17.61 -20.28
N SER A 657 2.63 18.47 -20.74
CA SER A 657 2.60 19.03 -22.11
C SER A 657 3.44 18.24 -23.14
N LEU A 658 3.99 17.10 -22.72
CA LEU A 658 4.97 16.32 -23.47
C LEU A 658 4.43 15.75 -24.79
N SER A 659 3.12 15.46 -24.88
CA SER A 659 2.49 14.90 -26.09
C SER A 659 2.30 15.92 -27.22
N LYS A 660 2.23 17.22 -26.93
CA LYS A 660 2.01 18.28 -27.95
C LYS A 660 3.30 18.82 -28.57
N GLN A 661 4.43 18.76 -27.86
CA GLN A 661 5.74 19.28 -28.31
C GLN A 661 6.75 18.15 -28.67
N GLN A 662 6.26 16.91 -28.78
CA GLN A 662 7.09 15.69 -28.82
C GLN A 662 8.04 15.61 -30.03
N GLN A 663 7.69 16.22 -31.16
CA GLN A 663 8.46 16.04 -32.41
C GLN A 663 9.70 16.95 -32.50
N ALA A 664 9.71 18.15 -31.93
CA ALA A 664 10.81 19.11 -32.15
C ALA A 664 11.98 18.99 -31.15
N ARG A 665 11.74 18.44 -29.94
CA ARG A 665 12.73 18.39 -28.85
C ARG A 665 13.30 16.99 -28.56
N LEU A 666 12.86 15.95 -29.27
CA LEU A 666 13.47 14.62 -29.20
C LEU A 666 14.52 14.43 -30.31
N PRO A 667 15.52 13.57 -30.10
CA PRO A 667 16.48 13.21 -31.15
C PRO A 667 15.76 12.70 -32.41
N GLN A 668 15.98 13.42 -33.51
CA GLN A 668 15.44 13.07 -34.83
C GLN A 668 16.47 12.29 -35.66
N PRO A 669 16.04 11.60 -36.73
CA PRO A 669 16.95 11.11 -37.77
C PRO A 669 17.98 12.18 -38.21
N GLY A 670 19.25 11.82 -38.31
CA GLY A 670 20.33 12.76 -38.65
C GLY A 670 20.83 13.63 -37.48
N SER A 671 20.39 13.38 -36.25
CA SER A 671 20.96 14.01 -35.04
C SER A 671 21.97 13.12 -34.31
N VAL A 672 22.80 13.74 -33.48
CA VAL A 672 23.81 13.06 -32.64
C VAL A 672 23.34 13.06 -31.20
N ILE A 673 23.37 11.90 -30.55
CA ILE A 673 23.04 11.71 -29.14
C ILE A 673 24.34 11.50 -28.38
N ALA A 674 24.67 12.43 -27.47
CA ALA A 674 25.79 12.30 -26.55
C ALA A 674 25.27 11.72 -25.23
N SER A 675 25.46 10.41 -25.04
CA SER A 675 24.88 9.69 -23.90
C SER A 675 25.90 9.40 -22.82
N SER A 676 25.52 9.56 -21.54
CA SER A 676 26.31 9.01 -20.44
C SER A 676 26.40 7.48 -20.56
N PHE A 677 27.54 6.88 -20.19
CA PHE A 677 27.74 5.43 -20.28
C PHE A 677 27.95 4.82 -18.89
N THR A 678 26.96 4.07 -18.41
CA THR A 678 26.91 3.58 -17.02
C THR A 678 26.64 2.08 -16.93
N SER A 679 25.88 1.53 -17.88
CA SER A 679 25.39 0.15 -17.85
C SER A 679 25.25 -0.40 -19.28
N PRO A 680 25.42 -1.71 -19.52
CA PRO A 680 25.10 -2.34 -20.81
C PRO A 680 23.64 -2.14 -21.24
N ILE A 681 22.74 -1.87 -20.28
CA ILE A 681 21.32 -1.60 -20.53
C ILE A 681 21.14 -0.28 -21.28
N ASP A 682 22.07 0.67 -21.17
CA ASP A 682 22.03 1.96 -21.87
C ASP A 682 21.93 1.74 -23.39
N ALA A 683 22.75 0.84 -23.93
CA ALA A 683 22.74 0.49 -25.35
C ALA A 683 21.42 -0.19 -25.76
N VAL A 684 20.88 -1.09 -24.95
CA VAL A 684 19.61 -1.78 -25.23
C VAL A 684 18.44 -0.81 -25.23
N TYR A 685 18.39 0.11 -24.25
CA TYR A 685 17.36 1.14 -24.16
C TYR A 685 17.42 2.11 -25.35
N LEU A 686 18.61 2.62 -25.68
CA LEU A 686 18.78 3.53 -26.81
C LEU A 686 18.39 2.86 -28.13
N ALA A 687 18.69 1.56 -28.30
CA ALA A 687 18.24 0.77 -29.44
C ALA A 687 16.72 0.60 -29.49
N ALA A 688 16.07 0.34 -28.35
CA ALA A 688 14.63 0.13 -28.27
C ALA A 688 13.81 1.39 -28.60
N ILE A 689 14.33 2.58 -28.26
CA ILE A 689 13.65 3.85 -28.50
C ILE A 689 14.00 4.43 -29.88
N PHE A 690 15.28 4.67 -30.13
CA PHE A 690 15.75 5.52 -31.23
C PHE A 690 16.26 4.76 -32.45
N ASP A 691 16.50 3.45 -32.34
CA ASP A 691 17.18 2.63 -33.37
C ASP A 691 18.45 3.30 -33.97
N PRO A 692 19.44 3.66 -33.13
CA PRO A 692 20.58 4.46 -33.55
C PRO A 692 21.70 3.62 -34.15
N VAL A 693 22.65 4.30 -34.78
CA VAL A 693 23.98 3.75 -35.10
C VAL A 693 24.89 3.96 -33.90
N PHE A 694 25.41 2.87 -33.32
CA PHE A 694 26.33 2.93 -32.19
C PHE A 694 27.76 3.19 -32.64
N THR A 695 28.46 4.01 -31.87
CA THR A 695 29.88 4.33 -32.07
C THR A 695 30.67 4.19 -30.76
N ALA A 696 31.94 3.83 -30.88
CA ALA A 696 32.90 3.85 -29.80
C ALA A 696 33.88 5.02 -30.00
N SER A 697 34.11 5.77 -28.92
CA SER A 697 35.02 6.90 -28.84
C SER A 697 36.27 6.54 -28.05
N TYR A 698 37.36 7.26 -28.32
CA TYR A 698 38.62 7.19 -27.59
C TYR A 698 39.04 8.60 -27.17
N PRO A 699 39.75 8.77 -26.02
CA PRO A 699 40.08 10.09 -25.48
C PRO A 699 40.77 11.02 -26.48
N ASN A 700 41.82 10.54 -27.14
CA ASN A 700 42.74 11.37 -27.92
C ASN A 700 42.38 11.47 -29.42
N THR A 701 41.27 10.89 -29.88
CA THR A 701 40.90 10.86 -31.30
C THR A 701 39.59 11.57 -31.60
N ARG A 702 39.55 12.37 -32.68
CA ARG A 702 38.32 12.99 -33.20
C ARG A 702 37.43 12.01 -33.98
N GLN A 703 38.01 10.91 -34.47
CA GLN A 703 37.30 9.89 -35.24
C GLN A 703 36.66 8.84 -34.31
N VAL A 704 35.64 8.16 -34.82
CA VAL A 704 34.86 7.15 -34.07
C VAL A 704 34.88 5.78 -34.76
N GLN A 705 34.79 4.72 -33.97
CA GLN A 705 34.64 3.36 -34.49
C GLN A 705 33.15 3.00 -34.53
N ARG A 706 32.64 2.55 -35.67
CA ARG A 706 31.27 2.00 -35.75
C ARG A 706 31.21 0.62 -35.10
N ILE A 707 30.27 0.43 -34.18
CA ILE A 707 30.06 -0.84 -33.47
C ILE A 707 28.63 -1.36 -33.62
N SER A 708 28.46 -2.67 -33.47
CA SER A 708 27.13 -3.29 -33.39
C SER A 708 26.51 -3.11 -32.00
N LEU A 709 25.20 -3.36 -31.86
CA LEU A 709 24.53 -3.35 -30.55
C LEU A 709 25.16 -4.37 -29.58
N LEU A 710 25.47 -5.57 -30.07
CA LEU A 710 26.13 -6.59 -29.25
C LEU A 710 27.53 -6.14 -28.80
N GLN A 711 28.29 -5.52 -29.70
CA GLN A 711 29.60 -4.94 -29.35
C GLN A 711 29.48 -3.79 -28.35
N ALA A 712 28.46 -2.94 -28.45
CA ALA A 712 28.20 -1.87 -27.48
C ALA A 712 27.90 -2.43 -26.07
N ILE A 713 27.11 -3.50 -26.00
CA ILE A 713 26.81 -4.20 -24.73
C ILE A 713 28.07 -4.84 -24.15
N LEU A 714 28.85 -5.55 -24.97
CA LEU A 714 30.08 -6.21 -24.52
C LEU A 714 31.15 -5.20 -24.08
N ARG A 715 31.21 -4.03 -24.74
CA ARG A 715 32.14 -2.95 -24.37
C ARG A 715 31.89 -2.40 -22.97
N ALA A 716 30.66 -2.46 -22.45
CA ALA A 716 30.35 -2.07 -21.07
C ALA A 716 31.04 -2.95 -20.01
N PHE A 717 31.50 -4.14 -20.41
CA PHE A 717 32.23 -5.09 -19.55
C PHE A 717 33.71 -5.25 -19.93
N ALA A 718 34.12 -4.70 -21.07
CA ALA A 718 35.49 -4.74 -21.55
C ALA A 718 36.40 -3.83 -20.71
N GLN A 719 37.71 -4.08 -20.79
CA GLN A 719 38.67 -3.18 -20.16
C GLN A 719 38.66 -1.80 -20.83
N PRO A 720 38.87 -0.71 -20.06
CA PRO A 720 39.02 0.62 -20.64
C PRO A 720 40.20 0.67 -21.61
N LEU A 721 39.95 1.14 -22.83
CA LEU A 721 40.95 1.28 -23.89
C LEU A 721 41.21 2.78 -24.13
N ALA A 722 42.45 3.22 -23.90
CA ALA A 722 42.87 4.59 -24.21
C ALA A 722 43.10 4.79 -25.72
N GLU A 723 43.57 3.74 -26.40
CA GLU A 723 43.85 3.73 -27.84
C GLU A 723 43.05 2.61 -28.55
N PRO A 724 42.75 2.79 -29.85
CA PRO A 724 42.10 1.74 -30.65
C PRO A 724 43.03 0.55 -30.89
N GLU A 725 42.46 -0.66 -31.04
CA GLU A 725 43.23 -1.85 -31.37
C GLU A 725 43.86 -1.73 -32.77
N PRO A 726 45.11 -2.20 -32.97
CA PRO A 726 45.83 -2.08 -34.25
C PRO A 726 45.06 -2.79 -35.38
N GLY A 727 44.66 -2.03 -36.41
CA GLY A 727 43.86 -2.51 -37.54
C GLY A 727 42.37 -2.09 -37.50
N THR A 728 41.94 -1.32 -36.49
CA THR A 728 40.57 -0.80 -36.39
C THR A 728 40.31 0.32 -37.39
N LYS A 729 39.25 0.20 -38.20
CA LYS A 729 38.81 1.27 -39.12
C LYS A 729 38.08 2.39 -38.38
N LEU A 730 38.76 3.50 -38.16
CA LEU A 730 38.18 4.75 -37.66
C LEU A 730 37.46 5.50 -38.79
N VAL A 731 36.32 6.11 -38.48
CA VAL A 731 35.47 6.83 -39.44
C VAL A 731 35.12 8.18 -38.82
N ASP A 732 35.04 9.22 -39.66
CA ASP A 732 34.59 10.52 -39.19
C ASP A 732 33.08 10.57 -38.97
N VAL A 733 32.63 11.34 -37.99
CA VAL A 733 31.20 11.40 -37.62
C VAL A 733 30.38 12.00 -38.77
N SER A 734 30.95 12.98 -39.50
CA SER A 734 30.37 13.56 -40.72
C SER A 734 29.97 12.50 -41.75
N THR A 735 30.86 11.54 -42.01
CA THR A 735 30.64 10.45 -42.97
C THR A 735 29.54 9.49 -42.53
N LEU A 736 29.38 9.30 -41.21
CA LEU A 736 28.30 8.46 -40.66
C LEU A 736 26.93 9.15 -40.75
N VAL A 737 26.87 10.48 -40.55
CA VAL A 737 25.64 11.27 -40.71
C VAL A 737 25.16 11.22 -42.15
N GLU A 738 26.06 11.41 -43.11
CA GLU A 738 25.73 11.34 -44.55
C GLU A 738 25.29 9.93 -44.98
N LYS A 739 25.93 8.88 -44.43
CA LYS A 739 25.61 7.50 -44.77
C LYS A 739 24.29 7.00 -44.18
N TYR A 740 23.86 7.54 -43.04
CA TYR A 740 22.64 7.11 -42.35
C TYR A 740 21.71 8.29 -41.99
N PRO A 741 21.16 9.02 -42.99
CA PRO A 741 20.34 10.20 -42.73
C PRO A 741 19.04 9.89 -41.97
N ASN A 742 18.54 8.65 -42.11
CA ASN A 742 17.28 8.19 -41.50
C ASN A 742 17.44 7.67 -40.06
N ARG A 743 18.64 7.72 -39.46
CA ARG A 743 18.89 7.19 -38.11
C ARG A 743 19.75 8.16 -37.28
N PRO A 744 19.50 8.29 -35.97
CA PRO A 744 20.39 9.06 -35.10
C PRO A 744 21.70 8.30 -34.81
N ILE A 745 22.76 9.02 -34.49
CA ILE A 745 24.06 8.45 -34.13
C ILE A 745 24.25 8.61 -32.62
N VAL A 746 24.58 7.52 -31.93
CA VAL A 746 24.91 7.55 -30.50
C VAL A 746 26.41 7.53 -30.32
N ILE A 747 26.91 8.51 -29.56
CA ILE A 747 28.30 8.64 -29.12
C ILE A 747 28.32 8.52 -27.59
N PHE A 748 29.23 7.71 -27.07
CA PHE A 748 29.51 7.59 -25.64
C PHE A 748 30.79 8.38 -25.31
N PRO A 749 30.70 9.69 -25.01
CA PRO A 749 31.87 10.56 -24.90
C PRO A 749 32.74 10.28 -23.66
N GLU A 750 32.22 9.61 -22.63
CA GLU A 750 32.99 9.22 -21.43
C GLU A 750 33.99 8.07 -21.70
N CYS A 751 33.98 7.48 -22.91
CA CYS A 751 34.85 6.37 -23.38
C CYS A 751 34.80 5.07 -22.56
N THR A 752 34.26 5.10 -21.34
CA THR A 752 34.21 3.99 -20.40
C THR A 752 33.02 4.13 -19.44
N THR A 753 32.66 3.04 -18.76
CA THR A 753 31.51 2.99 -17.85
C THR A 753 31.79 3.60 -16.47
N THR A 754 30.81 4.24 -15.84
CA THR A 754 30.93 4.76 -14.46
C THR A 754 29.85 4.22 -13.52
N ASN A 755 29.99 4.48 -12.22
CA ASN A 755 28.95 4.16 -11.21
C ASN A 755 27.81 5.21 -11.14
N SER A 756 27.71 6.11 -12.13
CA SER A 756 26.72 7.19 -12.20
C SER A 756 26.77 8.20 -11.03
N ARG A 757 27.91 8.35 -10.34
CA ARG A 757 28.12 9.39 -9.30
C ARG A 757 28.94 10.60 -9.75
N GLY A 758 29.57 10.52 -10.92
CA GLY A 758 30.32 11.61 -11.55
C GLY A 758 30.39 11.42 -13.06
N ILE A 759 30.66 12.51 -13.78
CA ILE A 759 30.85 12.52 -15.25
C ILE A 759 32.35 12.67 -15.54
N LEU A 760 32.90 11.75 -16.35
CA LEU A 760 34.31 11.78 -16.75
C LEU A 760 34.59 12.87 -17.80
N PRO A 761 35.86 13.22 -18.03
CA PRO A 761 36.26 14.07 -19.14
C PRO A 761 35.78 13.48 -20.47
N LEU A 762 35.24 14.34 -21.35
CA LEU A 762 34.65 13.93 -22.61
C LEU A 762 35.72 13.79 -23.70
N SER A 763 35.60 12.77 -24.54
CA SER A 763 36.46 12.57 -25.72
C SER A 763 36.27 13.65 -26.80
N HIS A 764 37.36 13.92 -27.53
CA HIS A 764 37.39 14.81 -28.69
C HIS A 764 36.51 14.33 -29.88
N SER A 765 35.92 13.14 -29.81
CA SER A 765 34.97 12.63 -30.81
C SER A 765 33.74 13.52 -31.06
N LEU A 766 33.32 14.31 -30.07
CA LEU A 766 32.24 15.29 -30.24
C LEU A 766 32.64 16.48 -31.13
N LEU A 767 33.94 16.75 -31.27
CA LEU A 767 34.46 17.83 -32.13
C LEU A 767 34.42 17.46 -33.62
N GLY A 768 34.32 16.17 -33.94
CA GLY A 768 34.14 15.69 -35.33
C GLY A 768 32.71 15.82 -35.86
N VAL A 769 31.78 16.35 -35.05
CA VAL A 769 30.37 16.52 -35.43
C VAL A 769 30.20 17.72 -36.37
N PRO A 770 29.52 17.58 -37.53
CA PRO A 770 29.25 18.71 -38.42
C PRO A 770 28.52 19.87 -37.73
N SER A 771 28.84 21.11 -38.11
CA SER A 771 28.23 22.30 -37.48
C SER A 771 26.71 22.42 -37.69
N LYS A 772 26.19 21.79 -38.73
CA LYS A 772 24.76 21.75 -39.06
C LYS A 772 23.96 20.72 -38.25
N THR A 773 24.63 19.78 -37.58
CA THR A 773 23.97 18.69 -36.85
C THR A 773 23.68 19.03 -35.40
N LYS A 774 22.49 18.63 -34.95
CA LYS A 774 21.98 18.81 -33.59
C LYS A 774 22.58 17.79 -32.63
N ILE A 775 23.19 18.25 -31.52
CA ILE A 775 23.70 17.39 -30.44
C ILE A 775 22.70 17.38 -29.29
N PHE A 776 22.27 16.19 -28.87
CA PHE A 776 21.37 15.99 -27.73
C PHE A 776 22.09 15.28 -26.58
N PRO A 777 22.44 16.00 -25.50
CA PRO A 777 22.96 15.37 -24.28
C PRO A 777 21.87 14.55 -23.59
N LEU A 778 22.16 13.27 -23.31
CA LEU A 778 21.23 12.32 -22.71
C LEU A 778 21.88 11.65 -21.50
N SER A 779 21.22 11.73 -20.34
CA SER A 779 21.66 11.06 -19.11
C SER A 779 20.67 9.97 -18.71
N LEU A 780 21.19 8.77 -18.44
CA LEU A 780 20.43 7.63 -17.92
C LEU A 780 20.82 7.36 -16.47
N ARG A 781 19.82 7.16 -15.61
CA ARG A 781 20.04 6.80 -14.20
C ARG A 781 19.15 5.66 -13.77
N TYR A 782 19.73 4.72 -13.04
CA TYR A 782 19.05 3.52 -12.54
C TYR A 782 18.58 3.69 -11.09
N THR A 783 17.39 3.17 -10.82
CA THR A 783 16.86 2.99 -9.46
C THR A 783 16.38 1.55 -9.32
N PRO A 784 17.01 0.72 -8.47
CA PRO A 784 18.21 0.99 -7.64
C PRO A 784 19.50 1.23 -8.46
N VAL A 785 20.52 1.85 -7.85
CA VAL A 785 21.76 2.33 -8.52
C VAL A 785 22.82 1.21 -8.71
N ASP A 786 22.55 0.01 -8.21
CA ASP A 786 23.44 -1.16 -8.27
C ASP A 786 23.49 -1.85 -9.65
N VAL A 787 22.67 -1.40 -10.61
CA VAL A 787 22.63 -1.92 -11.99
C VAL A 787 23.60 -1.19 -12.92
N VAL A 788 24.83 -0.97 -12.43
CA VAL A 788 25.92 -0.27 -13.14
C VAL A 788 27.15 -1.16 -13.22
N THR A 789 27.99 -0.99 -14.24
CA THR A 789 29.17 -1.84 -14.49
C THR A 789 30.47 -1.04 -14.49
N PRO A 790 30.87 -0.41 -13.36
CA PRO A 790 32.07 0.41 -13.31
C PRO A 790 33.36 -0.41 -13.45
N LEU A 791 33.32 -1.70 -13.09
CA LEU A 791 34.45 -2.62 -13.15
C LEU A 791 34.30 -3.63 -14.31
N PRO A 792 35.37 -3.88 -15.08
CA PRO A 792 35.37 -4.90 -16.13
C PRO A 792 35.25 -6.31 -15.52
N GLY A 793 34.65 -7.24 -16.26
CA GLY A 793 34.55 -8.65 -15.83
C GLY A 793 33.46 -8.98 -14.81
N SER A 794 32.59 -8.03 -14.45
CA SER A 794 31.53 -8.20 -13.43
C SER A 794 30.25 -8.91 -13.92
N TYR A 795 30.35 -9.73 -14.97
CA TYR A 795 29.21 -10.34 -15.69
C TYR A 795 28.22 -11.08 -14.79
N VAL A 796 28.73 -11.98 -13.93
CA VAL A 796 27.89 -12.85 -13.09
C VAL A 796 27.21 -12.03 -11.98
N SER A 797 27.95 -11.11 -11.36
CA SER A 797 27.43 -10.23 -10.31
C SER A 797 26.37 -9.28 -10.85
N PHE A 798 26.61 -8.71 -12.04
CA PHE A 798 25.65 -7.87 -12.74
C PHE A 798 24.40 -8.65 -13.13
N LEU A 799 24.54 -9.82 -13.74
CA LEU A 799 23.40 -10.65 -14.15
C LEU A 799 22.56 -11.10 -12.97
N TRP A 800 23.20 -11.49 -11.87
CA TRP A 800 22.54 -11.77 -10.59
C TRP A 800 21.74 -10.57 -10.10
N THR A 801 22.37 -9.39 -10.03
CA THR A 801 21.73 -8.16 -9.54
C THR A 801 20.56 -7.72 -10.42
N LEU A 802 20.72 -7.86 -11.74
CA LEU A 802 19.70 -7.53 -12.74
C LEU A 802 18.47 -8.44 -12.66
N LEU A 803 18.65 -9.76 -12.54
CA LEU A 803 17.53 -10.71 -12.59
C LEU A 803 16.90 -11.00 -11.23
N SER A 804 17.67 -10.92 -10.14
CA SER A 804 17.19 -11.27 -8.80
C SER A 804 16.27 -10.20 -8.18
N ARG A 805 16.37 -8.94 -8.61
CA ARG A 805 15.53 -7.87 -8.07
C ARG A 805 14.13 -7.84 -8.72
N PRO A 806 13.08 -7.52 -7.95
CA PRO A 806 11.71 -7.59 -8.45
C PRO A 806 11.40 -6.52 -9.53
N THR A 807 11.95 -5.31 -9.40
CA THR A 807 11.67 -4.18 -10.30
C THR A 807 12.88 -3.26 -10.46
N HIS A 808 13.08 -2.76 -11.69
CA HIS A 808 14.06 -1.73 -12.02
C HIS A 808 13.37 -0.54 -12.69
N CYS A 809 13.86 0.67 -12.42
CA CYS A 809 13.34 1.89 -13.03
C CYS A 809 14.49 2.72 -13.62
N ILE A 810 14.34 3.11 -14.90
CA ILE A 810 15.27 3.98 -15.62
C ILE A 810 14.71 5.39 -15.64
N ARG A 811 15.49 6.36 -15.17
CA ARG A 811 15.19 7.78 -15.30
C ARG A 811 16.01 8.33 -16.45
N VAL A 812 15.33 8.79 -17.48
CA VAL A 812 15.96 9.32 -18.70
C VAL A 812 15.73 10.82 -18.74
N ARG A 813 16.82 11.56 -18.87
CA ARG A 813 16.83 13.02 -18.90
C ARG A 813 17.51 13.47 -20.19
N ILE A 814 16.81 14.26 -21.00
CA ILE A 814 17.30 14.79 -22.27
C ILE A 814 17.41 16.32 -22.14
N ALA A 815 18.60 16.86 -22.40
CA ALA A 815 18.83 18.31 -22.40
C ALA A 815 18.30 18.96 -23.68
N GLU A 816 18.26 20.29 -23.68
CA GLU A 816 18.06 21.07 -24.90
C GLU A 816 19.18 20.82 -25.91
N CYS A 817 18.83 20.93 -27.19
CA CYS A 817 19.75 20.71 -28.30
C CYS A 817 20.87 21.76 -28.30
N ILE A 818 22.11 21.30 -28.48
CA ILE A 818 23.30 22.13 -28.67
C ILE A 818 23.65 22.14 -30.16
N MET A 819 23.86 23.33 -30.73
CA MET A 819 24.27 23.55 -32.12
C MET A 819 25.62 24.26 -32.15
N ILE A 820 26.53 23.82 -33.01
CA ILE A 820 27.84 24.44 -33.18
C ILE A 820 27.68 25.65 -34.12
N SER A 821 27.32 26.82 -33.58
CA SER A 821 27.21 28.04 -34.39
C SER A 821 28.57 28.74 -34.54
N ARG A 822 28.97 29.04 -35.79
CA ARG A 822 30.14 29.89 -36.09
C ARG A 822 29.94 31.36 -35.68
N SER A 823 28.75 31.76 -35.22
CA SER A 823 28.48 33.13 -34.75
C SER A 823 28.86 33.38 -33.27
N ALA A 824 29.37 32.39 -32.56
CA ALA A 824 29.94 32.56 -31.21
C ALA A 824 31.41 33.01 -31.21
N PHE A 825 31.96 33.36 -32.38
CA PHE A 825 33.38 33.65 -32.58
C PHE A 825 33.78 35.13 -32.36
N ASP A 826 32.83 36.06 -32.14
CA ASP A 826 33.11 37.51 -31.93
C ASP A 826 32.43 38.15 -30.70
N ALA A 827 31.85 37.36 -29.79
CA ALA A 827 31.31 37.92 -28.55
C ALA A 827 32.38 37.88 -27.43
N PRO A 828 32.67 38.99 -26.71
CA PRO A 828 33.51 38.92 -25.52
C PRO A 828 32.85 37.99 -24.50
N PRO A 829 33.64 37.30 -23.63
CA PRO A 829 33.10 36.28 -22.74
C PRO A 829 32.02 36.90 -21.87
N ALA A 830 30.77 36.54 -22.14
CA ALA A 830 29.64 36.98 -21.35
C ALA A 830 29.84 36.44 -19.93
N ARG A 831 30.02 37.36 -18.97
CA ARG A 831 29.97 37.07 -17.53
C ARG A 831 28.78 36.15 -17.26
N SER A 832 29.04 34.93 -16.82
CA SER A 832 27.98 34.01 -16.39
C SER A 832 27.32 34.56 -15.12
N THR A 833 26.27 35.36 -15.26
CA THR A 833 25.38 35.74 -14.17
C THR A 833 24.42 34.59 -13.87
N ARG A 834 24.98 33.49 -13.35
CA ARG A 834 24.40 32.51 -12.43
C ARG A 834 25.47 31.47 -12.16
N LYS A 835 26.22 31.62 -11.06
CA LYS A 835 27.01 30.51 -10.50
C LYS A 835 26.00 29.41 -10.13
N SER A 836 25.89 28.37 -10.95
CA SER A 836 25.21 27.14 -10.54
C SER A 836 26.04 26.52 -9.41
N THR A 837 25.40 25.96 -8.39
CA THR A 837 26.02 25.33 -7.20
C THR A 837 26.88 24.09 -7.53
N PHE A 838 27.19 23.91 -8.80
CA PHE A 838 27.77 22.74 -9.40
C PHE A 838 29.13 23.07 -10.03
N SER A 839 29.96 23.76 -9.25
CA SER A 839 31.30 24.18 -9.67
C SER A 839 32.24 22.98 -9.81
N THR A 840 33.04 23.04 -10.87
CA THR A 840 34.25 22.26 -11.16
C THR A 840 35.16 22.11 -9.93
N ASN A 841 35.81 20.95 -9.80
CA ASN A 841 36.82 20.75 -8.76
C ASN A 841 38.03 21.65 -9.05
N TYR A 842 38.69 22.17 -8.01
CA TYR A 842 39.94 22.94 -8.09
C TYR A 842 41.10 22.20 -8.78
N LEU A 843 40.98 20.88 -8.97
CA LEU A 843 41.92 20.07 -9.75
C LEU A 843 41.78 20.26 -11.27
N ASP A 844 40.59 20.59 -11.81
CA ASP A 844 40.40 20.89 -13.25
C ASP A 844 41.14 22.17 -13.67
N THR A 845 41.45 23.05 -12.72
CA THR A 845 42.24 24.28 -12.94
C THR A 845 43.75 24.06 -12.78
N LEU A 846 44.19 22.93 -12.23
CA LEU A 846 45.62 22.61 -12.07
C LEU A 846 46.18 21.84 -13.27
N ASP A 847 45.33 21.18 -14.07
CA ASP A 847 45.71 20.55 -15.34
C ASP A 847 45.84 21.54 -16.52
N GLU A 848 45.80 22.86 -16.27
CA GLU A 848 46.08 23.87 -17.29
C GLU A 848 47.50 23.76 -17.88
N ASP A 849 48.44 23.09 -17.19
CA ASP A 849 49.86 23.07 -17.56
C ASP A 849 50.39 21.76 -18.17
N THR A 850 49.59 20.68 -18.30
CA THR A 850 50.14 19.34 -18.67
C THR A 850 49.43 18.51 -19.75
N ALA A 851 48.44 19.03 -20.50
CA ALA A 851 47.83 18.30 -21.61
C ALA A 851 48.21 18.86 -23.00
N THR A 852 49.05 18.08 -23.69
CA THR A 852 49.29 18.00 -25.14
C THR A 852 48.34 18.81 -26.04
N GLY A 853 48.92 19.74 -26.80
CA GLY A 853 48.20 20.67 -27.68
C GLY A 853 47.42 20.01 -28.82
N ASP A 854 46.16 20.45 -29.00
CA ASP A 854 45.39 20.44 -30.28
C ASP A 854 43.91 20.87 -30.14
N VAL A 855 43.47 21.41 -28.99
CA VAL A 855 42.07 21.83 -28.76
C VAL A 855 41.97 23.35 -28.64
N THR A 856 41.23 23.99 -29.55
CA THR A 856 40.97 25.43 -29.49
C THR A 856 40.06 25.79 -28.31
N ALA A 857 40.14 27.02 -27.79
CA ALA A 857 39.29 27.48 -26.68
C ALA A 857 37.78 27.30 -26.96
N SER A 858 37.37 27.44 -28.22
CA SER A 858 35.99 27.21 -28.67
C SER A 858 35.56 25.73 -28.63
N GLU A 859 36.47 24.81 -28.94
CA GLU A 859 36.23 23.37 -28.88
C GLU A 859 36.15 22.90 -27.42
N LYS A 860 37.00 23.44 -26.54
CA LYS A 860 36.93 23.20 -25.09
C LYS A 860 35.60 23.67 -24.51
N ALA A 861 35.13 24.86 -24.89
CA ALA A 861 33.83 25.38 -24.46
C ALA A 861 32.64 24.50 -24.88
N LEU A 862 32.68 23.89 -26.07
CA LEU A 862 31.65 22.94 -26.52
C LEU A 862 31.64 21.66 -25.66
N LEU A 863 32.81 21.09 -25.38
CA LEU A 863 32.94 19.91 -24.51
C LEU A 863 32.47 20.24 -23.09
N ASP A 864 32.80 21.43 -22.59
CA ASP A 864 32.37 21.89 -21.27
C ASP A 864 30.85 22.08 -21.20
N GLN A 865 30.23 22.64 -22.25
CA GLN A 865 28.78 22.83 -22.33
C GLN A 865 28.03 21.48 -22.34
N VAL A 866 28.52 20.49 -23.10
CA VAL A 866 27.95 19.14 -23.12
C VAL A 866 28.15 18.44 -21.77
N GLY A 867 29.35 18.57 -21.19
CA GLY A 867 29.70 18.00 -19.89
C GLY A 867 28.86 18.58 -18.75
N GLU A 868 28.68 19.90 -18.71
CA GLU A 868 27.81 20.58 -17.74
C GLU A 868 26.35 20.17 -17.91
N SER A 869 25.87 20.02 -19.15
CA SER A 869 24.52 19.52 -19.43
C SER A 869 24.34 18.10 -18.88
N LEU A 870 25.28 17.18 -19.12
CA LEU A 870 25.21 15.81 -18.57
C LEU A 870 25.28 15.80 -17.04
N ALA A 871 26.15 16.60 -16.44
CA ALA A 871 26.28 16.75 -14.99
C ALA A 871 24.99 17.28 -14.34
N ARG A 872 24.38 18.32 -14.94
CA ARG A 872 23.11 18.91 -14.51
C ARG A 872 21.95 17.92 -14.60
N LEU A 873 21.84 17.19 -15.72
CA LEU A 873 20.79 16.18 -15.93
C LEU A 873 20.93 15.01 -14.95
N GLY A 874 22.16 14.52 -14.75
CA GLY A 874 22.47 13.41 -13.86
C GLY A 874 22.45 13.77 -12.37
N ARG A 875 22.51 15.08 -12.05
CA ARG A 875 22.71 15.64 -10.70
C ARG A 875 24.02 15.13 -10.07
N VAL A 876 25.10 15.10 -10.85
CA VAL A 876 26.40 14.49 -10.51
C VAL A 876 27.58 15.32 -10.98
N LYS A 877 28.59 15.55 -10.12
CA LYS A 877 29.72 16.46 -10.40
C LYS A 877 30.61 15.95 -11.54
N ARG A 878 31.25 16.88 -12.25
CA ARG A 878 32.34 16.58 -13.18
C ARG A 878 33.57 16.18 -12.37
N VAL A 879 34.33 15.22 -12.89
CA VAL A 879 35.54 14.70 -12.25
C VAL A 879 36.65 14.70 -13.28
N GLY A 880 37.85 15.15 -12.91
CA GLY A 880 39.05 15.11 -13.76
C GLY A 880 39.71 13.73 -13.79
N LEU A 881 38.92 12.64 -13.75
CA LEU A 881 39.43 11.27 -13.82
C LEU A 881 39.04 10.69 -15.17
N GLY A 882 40.01 10.42 -16.03
CA GLY A 882 39.84 9.89 -17.38
C GLY A 882 39.93 8.37 -17.48
N VAL A 883 40.25 7.90 -18.69
CA VAL A 883 40.34 6.48 -19.03
C VAL A 883 41.63 5.86 -18.47
N GLU A 884 42.73 6.62 -18.43
CA GLU A 884 44.03 6.16 -17.94
C GLU A 884 43.99 5.90 -16.43
N GLU A 885 43.39 6.82 -15.67
CA GLU A 885 43.20 6.69 -14.22
C GLU A 885 42.27 5.52 -13.88
N LYS A 886 41.29 5.23 -14.75
CA LYS A 886 40.46 4.03 -14.61
C LYS A 886 41.25 2.75 -14.86
N GLN A 887 42.16 2.73 -15.84
CA GLN A 887 43.06 1.58 -16.06
C GLN A 887 43.94 1.32 -14.83
N ASP A 888 44.49 2.38 -14.24
CA ASP A 888 45.28 2.29 -13.01
C ASP A 888 44.44 1.80 -11.82
N PHE A 889 43.23 2.34 -11.65
CA PHE A 889 42.29 1.89 -10.62
C PHE A 889 41.95 0.41 -10.76
N VAL A 890 41.67 -0.07 -11.97
CA VAL A 890 41.38 -1.49 -12.24
C VAL A 890 42.60 -2.38 -11.97
N ARG A 891 43.81 -1.93 -12.36
CA ARG A 891 45.07 -2.63 -12.05
C ARG A 891 45.27 -2.78 -10.54
N MET A 892 45.06 -1.70 -9.78
CA MET A 892 45.15 -1.70 -8.32
C MET A 892 44.08 -2.59 -7.68
N TRP A 893 42.81 -2.46 -8.10
CA TRP A 893 41.67 -3.23 -7.58
C TRP A 893 41.89 -4.75 -7.75
N ASN A 894 42.40 -5.17 -8.90
CA ASN A 894 42.71 -6.57 -9.16
C ASN A 894 43.90 -7.08 -8.34
N LYS A 895 44.89 -6.23 -8.03
CA LYS A 895 46.01 -6.57 -7.16
C LYS A 895 45.55 -6.78 -5.72
N THR A 896 44.74 -5.88 -5.17
CA THR A 896 44.21 -5.96 -3.81
C THR A 896 43.30 -7.18 -3.61
N ARG A 897 42.50 -7.56 -4.61
CA ARG A 897 41.61 -8.74 -4.50
C ARG A 897 42.35 -10.09 -4.53
N ARG A 898 43.60 -10.13 -4.99
CA ARG A 898 44.45 -11.34 -4.95
C ARG A 898 45.20 -11.50 -3.64
N THR A 899 45.33 -10.43 -2.86
CA THR A 899 46.04 -10.41 -1.56
C THR A 899 45.14 -10.68 -0.36
N TRP A 900 43.81 -10.74 -0.56
CA TRP A 900 42.79 -10.97 0.49
C TRP A 900 42.06 -12.28 0.27
#